data_AF-A0A2V7W166-F1
#
_entry.id   AF-A0A2V7W166-F1
#
_cell.length_a   1.000
_cell.length_b   1.000
_cell.length_c   1.000
_cell.angle_alpha   90.00
_cell.angle_beta   90.00
_cell.angle_gamma   90.00
#
_symmetry.space_group_name_H-M   'P 1'
#
loop_
_entity.id
_entity.type
_entity.pdbx_description
1 polymer ?
#
loop_
_entity_poly.entity_id
_entity_poly.type
_entity_poly.pdbx_seq_one_letter_code
_entity_poly.pdbx_strand_id
1 'polypeptide(L)'
;MQPFGASQVVRIRDFSLSAQGMQDDLMPVKQKFQETFIRVWNNEAENDGFNRLILAGELEWHEVVVLRAYCKYIRQIGVPLSEAYIQQTLANNAGVTRQLVQLFVNNFDPSLGSATRMSGRHAAGLGIRAQIEDALTSVTNPDEDRILRLYVTLIEATLRTNYFQGEEREAGGERTRKPYLSFKLNSQTIAELPAPRPLFEIFVYSTLMEGLHLRAGKVARGGIRWSDRREDFRTEILGLMKAQNVKNVVIVPMGSKGGFVVKNPSADRAVFQREGVEAYKTLLRGMLDITDNLRGSDVIPPNSVARRDPDDPYLVVAADKGTATFSDIANAVSAEYAFWLGDAFASGGSAGYDHKAMGITARGGWEAVKRHFRELGVNTQTEDFTVIGVGDMSGDVFGNAMLLSTHIKLIAAFNHSHIFVDPNPDLRISFSERQRMFDQRLNWNGYNTQLLSRGGAVFSRTSKTITISEEVQKRFEVPKSVVTPADLMRAILRAKADLLWLGGIGTYVKANFEDHAAARDRTNDALRVDGRELRVRVVGEGANLGFTQRGRIEFALGGGKINTDAIDNSAGVDTSDHEVNIKILLYDAIERGELHAEDRNKLLAEMTDEVARLVLRDNYEQPQAISVTASLGESVLDEQARYMRALERVGKLDRALEGLPDDDTIAERHAARIGLTRPEIAVLMAYSKIVLYQDLLATDLPDDPLLAEDLVLYFPEPLRVRFRPAIERHRLRREIIATYITNSMINRVRPTFVSQMTEETGKPASDVARAFTIIRDSFDLRSLWADIEALDNKLPARQQIEMFIEVGRLLERAVQWLLRSAYEKLEIAAYVAEFKPRIETLAGRLNEVLPAPLMASLNTRRSELEATGIPAALAQRVASLGVMAAALDIVRLTRAGRPVDEVARVYFGLGARFGLDRLRAAGASIAADTPWQKAGRSPQWSTISSTTRASSPPA
;
A
#
# COMPACT_ATOMS: atom_id res chain seq x y z
N MET A 1 8.36 39.07 -49.53
CA MET A 1 8.54 38.57 -48.16
C MET A 1 9.46 39.52 -47.42
N GLN A 2 9.24 39.75 -46.13
CA GLN A 2 10.15 40.53 -45.28
C GLN A 2 10.73 39.58 -44.24
N PRO A 3 12.00 39.13 -44.40
CA PRO A 3 12.65 38.24 -43.43
C PRO A 3 12.63 38.85 -42.03
N PHE A 4 12.45 38.02 -41.01
CA PHE A 4 12.45 38.47 -39.62
C PHE A 4 13.79 39.17 -39.30
N GLY A 5 13.73 40.43 -38.86
CA GLY A 5 14.90 41.27 -38.60
C GLY A 5 15.39 42.13 -39.79
N ALA A 6 14.77 42.03 -40.97
CA ALA A 6 15.13 42.85 -42.13
C ALA A 6 14.11 43.99 -42.38
N SER A 7 14.60 45.17 -42.74
CA SER A 7 13.79 46.36 -43.06
C SER A 7 13.34 46.44 -44.53
N GLN A 8 13.87 45.57 -45.41
CA GLN A 8 13.53 45.53 -46.82
C GLN A 8 12.69 44.33 -47.20
N VAL A 9 11.71 44.57 -48.07
CA VAL A 9 10.90 43.53 -48.70
C VAL A 9 11.69 42.94 -49.86
N VAL A 10 11.95 41.64 -49.81
CA VAL A 10 12.61 40.88 -50.88
C VAL A 10 11.61 40.00 -51.64
N ARG A 11 11.93 39.67 -52.89
CA ARG A 11 11.20 38.70 -53.71
C ARG A 11 12.04 37.43 -53.86
N ILE A 12 11.48 36.26 -53.54
CA ILE A 12 12.08 34.98 -53.92
C ILE A 12 11.91 34.84 -55.42
N ARG A 13 13.02 34.65 -56.14
CA ARG A 13 13.01 34.26 -57.56
C ARG A 13 13.00 32.74 -57.72
N ASP A 14 13.75 32.04 -56.86
CA ASP A 14 13.87 30.59 -56.84
C ASP A 14 14.26 30.16 -55.41
N PHE A 15 13.82 28.97 -54.99
CA PHE A 15 14.28 28.33 -53.76
C PHE A 15 14.40 26.83 -53.99
N SER A 16 15.54 26.25 -53.62
CA SER A 16 15.75 24.82 -53.55
C SER A 16 15.87 24.38 -52.10
N LEU A 17 15.31 23.21 -51.79
CA LEU A 17 15.46 22.55 -50.50
C LEU A 17 16.29 21.30 -50.71
N SER A 18 17.30 21.09 -49.87
CA SER A 18 18.07 19.86 -49.80
C SER A 18 18.06 19.36 -48.37
N ALA A 19 17.97 18.04 -48.21
CA ALA A 19 17.99 17.40 -46.91
C ALA A 19 18.89 16.15 -46.95
N GLN A 20 19.53 15.84 -45.83
CA GLN A 20 20.34 14.63 -45.70
C GLN A 20 19.43 13.40 -45.74
N GLY A 21 19.72 12.44 -46.63
CA GLY A 21 18.89 11.25 -46.85
C GLY A 21 17.73 11.43 -47.83
N MET A 22 17.67 12.58 -48.53
CA MET A 22 16.72 12.83 -49.61
C MET A 22 17.08 11.96 -50.82
N GLN A 23 16.17 11.06 -51.23
CA GLN A 23 16.34 10.22 -52.42
C GLN A 23 16.22 11.08 -53.70
N ASP A 24 16.85 10.61 -54.78
CA ASP A 24 16.78 11.28 -56.09
C ASP A 24 15.35 11.28 -56.67
N ASP A 25 14.56 10.25 -56.36
CA ASP A 25 13.12 10.18 -56.67
C ASP A 25 12.27 10.37 -55.41
N LEU A 26 11.51 11.47 -55.38
CA LEU A 26 10.62 11.82 -54.27
C LEU A 26 9.19 11.34 -54.47
N MET A 27 8.85 10.76 -55.64
CA MET A 27 7.49 10.30 -55.91
C MET A 27 6.98 9.29 -54.87
N PRO A 28 7.78 8.30 -54.40
CA PRO A 28 7.34 7.34 -53.40
C PRO A 28 6.99 7.95 -52.04
N VAL A 29 7.59 9.10 -51.69
CA VAL A 29 7.43 9.76 -50.38
C VAL A 29 6.57 11.02 -50.43
N LYS A 30 6.17 11.47 -51.64
CA LYS A 30 5.43 12.72 -51.85
C LYS A 30 4.18 12.82 -50.97
N GLN A 31 3.32 11.81 -51.00
CA GLN A 31 2.07 11.81 -50.24
C GLN A 31 2.35 11.79 -48.73
N LYS A 32 3.25 10.93 -48.27
CA LYS A 32 3.68 10.81 -46.86
C LYS A 32 4.19 12.14 -46.33
N PHE A 33 5.03 12.83 -47.11
CA PHE A 33 5.57 14.13 -46.76
C PHE A 33 4.49 15.22 -46.70
N GLN A 34 3.63 15.31 -47.72
CA GLN A 34 2.54 16.29 -47.76
C GLN A 34 1.57 16.12 -46.59
N GLU A 35 1.19 14.88 -46.29
CA GLU A 35 0.34 14.56 -45.14
C GLU A 35 1.04 14.92 -43.83
N THR A 36 2.30 14.50 -43.65
CA THR A 36 3.07 14.86 -42.45
C THR A 36 3.13 16.37 -42.25
N PHE A 37 3.37 17.14 -43.32
CA PHE A 37 3.42 18.59 -43.26
C PHE A 37 2.10 19.20 -42.75
N ILE A 38 0.96 18.73 -43.27
CA ILE A 38 -0.37 19.18 -42.84
C ILE A 38 -0.59 18.85 -41.36
N ARG A 39 -0.26 17.62 -40.92
CA ARG A 39 -0.42 17.19 -39.53
C ARG A 39 0.45 17.99 -38.57
N VAL A 40 1.70 18.26 -38.95
CA VAL A 40 2.61 19.12 -38.17
C VAL A 40 2.07 20.56 -38.10
N TRP A 41 1.58 21.09 -39.22
CA TRP A 41 1.02 22.44 -39.28
C TRP A 41 -0.21 22.61 -38.37
N ASN A 42 -1.05 21.58 -38.28
CA ASN A 42 -2.23 21.54 -37.42
C ASN A 42 -1.94 21.11 -35.98
N ASN A 43 -0.66 20.92 -35.60
CA ASN A 43 -0.23 20.47 -34.27
C ASN A 43 -0.74 19.06 -33.87
N GLU A 44 -1.02 18.23 -34.87
CA GLU A 44 -1.40 16.82 -34.73
C GLU A 44 -0.17 15.89 -34.71
N ALA A 45 0.99 16.41 -35.13
CA ALA A 45 2.31 15.79 -34.99
C ALA A 45 3.36 16.83 -34.58
N GLU A 46 4.42 16.42 -33.86
CA GLU A 46 5.48 17.32 -33.41
C GLU A 46 6.44 17.70 -34.56
N ASN A 47 6.95 18.93 -34.53
CA ASN A 47 8.00 19.40 -35.44
C ASN A 47 9.39 19.15 -34.84
N ASP A 48 9.93 17.94 -35.02
CA ASP A 48 11.20 17.51 -34.45
C ASP A 48 12.04 16.67 -35.44
N GLY A 49 13.21 16.19 -34.99
CA GLY A 49 14.13 15.44 -35.84
C GLY A 49 13.60 14.08 -36.32
N PHE A 50 12.55 13.53 -35.71
CA PHE A 50 11.95 12.27 -36.15
C PHE A 50 11.30 12.40 -37.54
N ASN A 51 10.88 13.60 -37.95
CA ASN A 51 10.26 13.83 -39.26
C ASN A 51 11.22 13.54 -40.44
N ARG A 52 12.53 13.42 -40.20
CA ARG A 52 13.51 12.94 -41.20
C ARG A 52 13.23 11.52 -41.66
N LEU A 53 12.61 10.70 -40.81
CA LEU A 53 12.30 9.29 -41.11
C LEU A 53 11.20 9.15 -42.18
N ILE A 54 10.42 10.20 -42.45
CA ILE A 54 9.47 10.21 -43.56
C ILE A 54 10.21 10.07 -44.89
N LEU A 55 11.33 10.78 -45.05
CA LEU A 55 12.14 10.75 -46.27
C LEU A 55 13.14 9.60 -46.24
N ALA A 56 13.91 9.46 -45.15
CA ALA A 56 14.99 8.48 -45.07
C ALA A 56 14.48 7.04 -44.86
N GLY A 57 13.39 6.87 -44.10
CA GLY A 57 12.80 5.57 -43.78
C GLY A 57 11.58 5.22 -44.62
N GLU A 58 11.10 6.12 -45.48
CA GLU A 58 9.81 6.03 -46.18
C GLU A 58 8.65 5.71 -45.23
N LEU A 59 8.67 6.26 -44.02
CA LEU A 59 7.64 6.01 -43.00
C LEU A 59 6.47 6.99 -43.12
N GLU A 60 5.31 6.57 -42.65
CA GLU A 60 4.14 7.43 -42.45
C GLU A 60 4.28 8.24 -41.15
N TRP A 61 3.62 9.41 -41.08
CA TRP A 61 3.69 10.29 -39.90
C TRP A 61 3.27 9.59 -38.60
N HIS A 62 2.29 8.69 -38.66
CA HIS A 62 1.79 7.96 -37.50
C HIS A 62 2.73 6.82 -37.07
N GLU A 63 3.49 6.22 -38.00
CA GLU A 63 4.56 5.27 -37.67
C GLU A 63 5.70 5.99 -36.95
N VAL A 64 6.02 7.19 -37.41
CA VAL A 64 6.99 8.06 -36.74
C VAL A 64 6.51 8.45 -35.32
N VAL A 65 5.21 8.65 -35.11
CA VAL A 65 4.63 8.87 -33.77
C VAL A 65 4.88 7.69 -32.83
N VAL A 66 4.84 6.44 -33.31
CA VAL A 66 5.18 5.26 -32.48
C VAL A 66 6.62 5.35 -31.98
N LEU A 67 7.57 5.63 -32.89
CA LEU A 67 8.98 5.76 -32.54
C LEU A 67 9.25 6.93 -31.59
N ARG A 68 8.56 8.05 -31.80
CA ARG A 68 8.60 9.23 -30.92
C ARG A 68 8.07 8.90 -29.54
N ALA A 69 6.93 8.21 -29.43
CA ALA A 69 6.34 7.82 -28.15
C ALA A 69 7.25 6.87 -27.36
N TYR A 70 7.89 5.89 -28.01
CA TYR A 70 8.93 5.07 -27.37
C TYR A 70 10.14 5.91 -26.92
N CYS A 71 10.59 6.89 -27.70
CA CYS A 71 11.66 7.79 -27.26
C CYS A 71 11.28 8.57 -26.00
N LYS A 72 10.05 9.08 -25.91
CA LYS A 72 9.58 9.78 -24.70
C LYS A 72 9.53 8.82 -23.50
N TYR A 73 9.14 7.57 -23.71
CA TYR A 73 9.23 6.54 -22.67
C TYR A 73 10.68 6.23 -22.25
N ILE A 74 11.62 6.11 -23.21
CA ILE A 74 13.06 5.90 -22.94
C ILE A 74 13.62 7.00 -22.03
N ARG A 75 13.23 8.25 -22.29
CA ARG A 75 13.60 9.39 -21.42
C ARG A 75 13.09 9.20 -20.00
N GLN A 76 11.83 8.80 -19.83
CA GLN A 76 11.20 8.60 -18.52
C GLN A 76 11.79 7.44 -17.72
N ILE A 77 12.39 6.43 -18.36
CA ILE A 77 13.05 5.32 -17.65
C ILE A 77 14.49 5.64 -17.24
N GLY A 78 14.99 6.86 -17.54
CA GLY A 78 16.27 7.35 -17.03
C GLY A 78 17.50 6.87 -17.80
N VAL A 79 17.32 6.41 -19.05
CA VAL A 79 18.45 6.05 -19.91
C VAL A 79 19.20 7.33 -20.32
N PRO A 80 20.53 7.43 -20.13
CA PRO A 80 21.29 8.66 -20.32
C PRO A 80 21.59 8.95 -21.80
N LEU A 81 20.54 9.03 -22.63
CA LEU A 81 20.62 9.30 -24.07
C LEU A 81 19.78 10.53 -24.40
N SER A 82 20.34 11.46 -25.18
CA SER A 82 19.59 12.64 -25.61
C SER A 82 18.59 12.29 -26.70
N GLU A 83 17.44 12.96 -26.69
CA GLU A 83 16.41 12.79 -27.71
C GLU A 83 16.95 13.06 -29.13
N ALA A 84 17.78 14.10 -29.29
CA ALA A 84 18.42 14.42 -30.56
C ALA A 84 19.35 13.29 -31.05
N TYR A 85 20.05 12.61 -30.14
CA TYR A 85 20.92 11.50 -30.49
C TYR A 85 20.13 10.25 -30.90
N ILE A 86 19.01 9.97 -30.23
CA ILE A 86 18.08 8.89 -30.63
C ILE A 86 17.49 9.18 -32.02
N GLN A 87 17.04 10.41 -32.27
CA GLN A 87 16.55 10.85 -33.59
C GLN A 87 17.59 10.62 -34.69
N GLN A 88 18.84 11.02 -34.44
CA GLN A 88 19.93 10.83 -35.39
C GLN A 88 20.24 9.35 -35.62
N THR A 89 20.26 8.54 -34.56
CA THR A 89 20.53 7.10 -34.62
C THR A 89 19.52 6.38 -35.51
N LEU A 90 18.22 6.64 -35.32
CA LEU A 90 17.17 6.04 -36.13
C LEU A 90 17.27 6.49 -37.59
N ALA A 91 17.61 7.76 -37.84
CA ALA A 91 17.79 8.28 -39.18
C ALA A 91 19.02 7.69 -39.89
N ASN A 92 20.14 7.51 -39.18
CA ASN A 92 21.35 6.85 -39.70
C ASN A 92 21.08 5.38 -40.05
N ASN A 93 20.19 4.73 -39.30
CA ASN A 93 19.85 3.32 -39.45
C ASN A 93 18.40 3.16 -39.96
N ALA A 94 18.02 3.91 -40.99
CA ALA A 94 16.63 3.99 -41.45
C ALA A 94 16.06 2.62 -41.91
N GLY A 95 16.89 1.74 -42.48
CA GLY A 95 16.50 0.38 -42.86
C GLY A 95 16.10 -0.48 -41.66
N VAL A 96 16.91 -0.48 -40.59
CA VAL A 96 16.57 -1.16 -39.33
C VAL A 96 15.34 -0.51 -38.70
N THR A 97 15.25 0.82 -38.73
CA THR A 97 14.10 1.57 -38.20
C THR A 97 12.79 1.18 -38.87
N ARG A 98 12.79 0.94 -40.19
CA ARG A 98 11.62 0.41 -40.92
C ARG A 98 11.24 -1.00 -40.44
N GLN A 99 12.21 -1.87 -40.20
CA GLN A 99 11.96 -3.21 -39.65
C GLN A 99 11.41 -3.15 -38.21
N LEU A 100 11.83 -2.18 -37.39
CA LEU A 100 11.25 -1.96 -36.05
C LEU A 100 9.75 -1.63 -36.15
N VAL A 101 9.37 -0.73 -37.08
CA VAL A 101 7.95 -0.43 -37.34
C VAL A 101 7.21 -1.66 -37.86
N GLN A 102 7.82 -2.43 -38.75
CA GLN A 102 7.23 -3.67 -39.26
C GLN A 102 7.00 -4.71 -38.14
N LEU A 103 7.95 -4.85 -37.21
CA LEU A 103 7.79 -5.69 -36.03
C LEU A 103 6.63 -5.21 -35.15
N PHE A 104 6.53 -3.90 -34.92
CA PHE A 104 5.42 -3.30 -34.17
C PHE A 104 4.07 -3.59 -34.84
N VAL A 105 3.94 -3.30 -36.14
CA VAL A 105 2.69 -3.54 -36.88
C VAL A 105 2.33 -5.03 -36.87
N ASN A 106 3.28 -5.93 -37.14
CA ASN A 106 3.06 -7.37 -37.04
C ASN A 106 2.57 -7.78 -35.64
N ASN A 107 3.12 -7.18 -34.58
CA ASN A 107 2.76 -7.54 -33.21
C ASN A 107 1.40 -7.01 -32.76
N PHE A 108 0.90 -5.92 -33.35
CA PHE A 108 -0.32 -5.25 -32.85
C PHE A 108 -1.49 -5.08 -33.83
N ASP A 109 -1.33 -5.31 -35.14
CA ASP A 109 -2.44 -5.25 -36.09
C ASP A 109 -3.49 -6.34 -35.78
N PRO A 110 -4.74 -5.98 -35.44
CA PRO A 110 -5.78 -6.95 -35.12
C PRO A 110 -6.25 -7.73 -36.35
N SER A 111 -6.06 -7.22 -37.58
CA SER A 111 -6.48 -7.88 -38.82
C SER A 111 -5.65 -9.13 -39.15
N LEU A 112 -4.44 -9.25 -38.57
CA LEU A 112 -3.54 -10.39 -38.74
C LEU A 112 -3.92 -11.62 -37.89
N GLY A 113 -5.05 -11.57 -37.17
CA GLY A 113 -5.54 -12.66 -36.34
C GLY A 113 -4.78 -12.84 -35.02
N SER A 114 -4.89 -14.05 -34.44
CA SER A 114 -4.43 -14.35 -33.06
C SER A 114 -2.93 -14.07 -32.85
N ALA A 115 -2.60 -13.40 -31.74
CA ALA A 115 -1.22 -13.12 -31.31
C ALA A 115 -0.62 -14.21 -30.40
N THR A 116 -1.21 -15.41 -30.38
CA THR A 116 -0.72 -16.55 -29.59
C THR A 116 0.61 -17.10 -30.11
N ARG A 117 1.41 -17.75 -29.23
CA ARG A 117 2.76 -18.24 -29.54
C ARG A 117 2.87 -19.23 -30.71
N MET A 118 1.77 -19.85 -31.15
CA MET A 118 1.77 -20.82 -32.26
C MET A 118 1.08 -20.30 -33.53
N SER A 119 0.77 -19.00 -33.61
CA SER A 119 0.12 -18.43 -34.80
C SER A 119 1.14 -18.09 -35.90
N GLY A 120 0.67 -18.03 -37.16
CA GLY A 120 1.50 -17.57 -38.28
C GLY A 120 2.06 -16.16 -38.09
N ARG A 121 1.32 -15.30 -37.38
CA ARG A 121 1.75 -13.97 -36.95
C ARG A 121 2.98 -14.02 -36.01
N HIS A 122 3.01 -14.97 -35.08
CA HIS A 122 4.17 -15.15 -34.20
C HIS A 122 5.41 -15.59 -34.99
N ALA A 123 5.24 -16.55 -35.92
CA ALA A 123 6.32 -16.99 -36.78
C ALA A 123 6.88 -15.86 -37.67
N ALA A 124 6.00 -15.03 -38.26
CA ALA A 124 6.40 -13.85 -39.01
C ALA A 124 7.17 -12.84 -38.14
N GLY A 125 6.72 -12.63 -36.90
CA GLY A 125 7.40 -11.79 -35.93
C GLY A 125 8.82 -12.27 -35.60
N LEU A 126 9.00 -13.58 -35.42
CA LEU A 126 10.34 -14.18 -35.23
C LEU A 126 11.23 -13.99 -36.46
N GLY A 127 10.67 -14.08 -37.68
CA GLY A 127 11.40 -13.80 -38.91
C GLY A 127 11.88 -12.35 -39.01
N ILE A 128 11.00 -11.38 -38.72
CA ILE A 128 11.35 -9.96 -38.67
C ILE A 128 12.41 -9.70 -37.59
N ARG A 129 12.27 -10.34 -36.42
CA ARG A 129 13.21 -10.22 -35.32
C ARG A 129 14.62 -10.70 -35.69
N ALA A 130 14.72 -11.82 -36.41
CA ALA A 130 15.98 -12.35 -36.92
C ALA A 130 16.61 -11.41 -37.96
N GLN A 131 15.80 -10.86 -38.88
CA GLN A 131 16.28 -9.87 -39.85
C GLN A 131 16.81 -8.60 -39.17
N ILE A 132 16.18 -8.16 -38.07
CA ILE A 132 16.70 -7.04 -37.27
C ILE A 132 18.04 -7.41 -36.64
N GLU A 133 18.19 -8.59 -36.02
CA GLU A 133 19.49 -9.02 -35.47
C GLU A 133 20.59 -9.05 -36.53
N ASP A 134 20.30 -9.61 -37.70
CA ASP A 134 21.27 -9.66 -38.80
C ASP A 134 21.67 -8.25 -39.24
N ALA A 135 20.71 -7.33 -39.36
CA ALA A 135 21.00 -5.94 -39.72
C ALA A 135 21.80 -5.20 -38.64
N LEU A 136 21.57 -5.50 -37.35
CA LEU A 136 22.33 -4.93 -36.24
C LEU A 136 23.82 -5.32 -36.25
N THR A 137 24.19 -6.46 -36.86
CA THR A 137 25.62 -6.83 -37.02
C THR A 137 26.43 -5.82 -37.85
N SER A 138 25.75 -5.03 -38.69
CA SER A 138 26.36 -3.98 -39.52
C SER A 138 26.42 -2.62 -38.82
N VAL A 139 25.84 -2.48 -37.63
CA VAL A 139 25.88 -1.24 -36.85
C VAL A 139 27.18 -1.17 -36.05
N THR A 140 28.10 -0.32 -36.51
CA THR A 140 29.46 -0.24 -35.94
C THR A 140 29.54 0.60 -34.66
N ASN A 141 28.59 1.49 -34.42
CA ASN A 141 28.54 2.32 -33.21
C ASN A 141 27.81 1.58 -32.08
N PRO A 142 28.47 1.24 -30.96
CA PRO A 142 27.85 0.50 -29.86
C PRO A 142 26.65 1.22 -29.22
N ASP A 143 26.67 2.55 -29.17
CA ASP A 143 25.55 3.32 -28.61
C ASP A 143 24.33 3.29 -29.57
N GLU A 144 24.57 3.31 -30.88
CA GLU A 144 23.49 3.15 -31.88
C GLU A 144 22.88 1.75 -31.82
N ASP A 145 23.70 0.70 -31.74
CA ASP A 145 23.25 -0.69 -31.56
C ASP A 145 22.41 -0.83 -30.28
N ARG A 146 22.88 -0.27 -29.16
CA ARG A 146 22.15 -0.25 -27.89
C ARG A 146 20.79 0.43 -28.01
N ILE A 147 20.69 1.57 -28.71
CA ILE A 147 19.43 2.27 -28.94
C ILE A 147 18.45 1.37 -29.71
N LEU A 148 18.90 0.80 -30.83
CA LEU A 148 18.03 -0.02 -31.68
C LEU A 148 17.56 -1.27 -30.95
N ARG A 149 18.43 -1.94 -30.18
CA ARG A 149 18.08 -3.08 -29.30
C ARG A 149 17.08 -2.71 -28.21
N LEU A 150 17.19 -1.50 -27.65
CA LEU A 150 16.22 -1.00 -26.68
C LEU A 150 14.84 -0.81 -27.31
N TYR A 151 14.76 -0.29 -28.54
CA TYR A 151 13.49 -0.22 -29.28
C TYR A 151 12.86 -1.60 -29.50
N VAL A 152 13.65 -2.60 -29.89
CA VAL A 152 13.17 -3.99 -30.00
C VAL A 152 12.60 -4.47 -28.66
N THR A 153 13.35 -4.28 -27.58
CA THR A 153 12.96 -4.68 -26.22
C THR A 153 11.62 -4.05 -25.81
N LEU A 154 11.42 -2.76 -26.08
CA LEU A 154 10.18 -2.06 -25.76
C LEU A 154 9.00 -2.48 -26.63
N ILE A 155 9.22 -2.74 -27.93
CA ILE A 155 8.17 -3.28 -28.83
C ILE A 155 7.74 -4.68 -28.37
N GLU A 156 8.69 -5.53 -28.00
CA GLU A 156 8.40 -6.88 -27.53
C GLU A 156 7.71 -6.88 -26.16
N ALA A 157 8.10 -5.97 -25.25
CA ALA A 157 7.50 -5.79 -23.93
C ALA A 157 6.08 -5.18 -23.98
N THR A 158 5.70 -4.51 -25.07
CA THR A 158 4.35 -3.96 -25.24
C THR A 158 3.32 -5.09 -25.39
N LEU A 159 2.29 -5.07 -24.56
CA LEU A 159 1.21 -6.06 -24.50
C LEU A 159 -0.01 -5.64 -25.32
N ARG A 160 -0.34 -4.34 -25.31
CA ARG A 160 -1.52 -3.76 -25.98
C ARG A 160 -1.22 -2.33 -26.44
N THR A 161 -1.87 -1.90 -27.52
CA THR A 161 -1.83 -0.52 -28.01
C THR A 161 -3.13 -0.14 -28.71
N ASN A 162 -3.54 1.13 -28.63
CA ASN A 162 -4.71 1.67 -29.33
C ASN A 162 -4.38 2.18 -30.74
N TYR A 163 -3.16 1.95 -31.26
CA TYR A 163 -2.70 2.45 -32.55
C TYR A 163 -3.64 2.16 -33.74
N PHE A 164 -4.35 1.03 -33.70
CA PHE A 164 -5.28 0.59 -34.76
C PHE A 164 -6.73 1.02 -34.52
N GLN A 165 -7.01 1.79 -33.45
CA GLN A 165 -8.34 2.36 -33.21
C GLN A 165 -8.58 3.63 -34.02
N GLY A 166 -9.86 3.88 -34.34
CA GLY A 166 -10.30 5.06 -35.07
C GLY A 166 -11.68 4.84 -35.71
N GLU A 167 -12.29 5.92 -36.19
CA GLU A 167 -13.54 5.88 -36.93
C GLU A 167 -13.27 5.65 -38.43
N GLU A 168 -13.97 4.68 -39.04
CA GLU A 168 -14.02 4.58 -40.50
C GLU A 168 -14.81 5.78 -41.03
N ARG A 169 -14.18 6.63 -41.83
CA ARG A 169 -14.95 7.50 -42.73
C ARG A 169 -15.53 6.58 -43.82
N GLU A 170 -16.79 6.83 -44.18
CA GLU A 170 -17.60 6.20 -45.25
C GLU A 170 -16.89 5.14 -46.13
N ALA A 171 -17.57 4.02 -46.41
CA ALA A 171 -17.07 2.87 -47.17
C ALA A 171 -15.96 3.20 -48.21
N GLY A 172 -14.70 2.99 -47.81
CA GLY A 172 -13.50 3.25 -48.62
C GLY A 172 -12.63 4.44 -48.17
N GLY A 173 -13.00 5.18 -47.12
CA GLY A 173 -12.24 6.30 -46.57
C GLY A 173 -11.13 5.92 -45.58
N GLU A 174 -10.15 6.81 -45.41
CA GLU A 174 -9.06 6.66 -44.45
C GLU A 174 -9.59 6.77 -43.00
N ARG A 175 -9.14 5.84 -42.14
CA ARG A 175 -9.58 5.76 -40.74
C ARG A 175 -9.08 6.99 -39.96
N THR A 176 -9.98 7.72 -39.31
CA THR A 176 -9.60 8.87 -38.49
C THR A 176 -8.90 8.36 -37.23
N ARG A 177 -7.58 8.55 -37.16
CA ARG A 177 -6.75 8.11 -36.02
C ARG A 177 -7.00 8.97 -34.78
N LYS A 178 -6.86 8.37 -33.60
CA LYS A 178 -6.93 9.10 -32.33
C LYS A 178 -5.74 10.05 -32.17
N PRO A 179 -5.91 11.23 -31.53
CA PRO A 179 -4.83 12.20 -31.32
C PRO A 179 -3.86 11.82 -30.19
N TYR A 180 -3.95 10.60 -29.66
CA TYR A 180 -3.10 10.05 -28.60
C TYR A 180 -2.83 8.57 -28.85
N LEU A 181 -1.68 8.10 -28.36
CA LEU A 181 -1.19 6.73 -28.50
C LEU A 181 -0.90 6.16 -27.12
N SER A 182 -1.35 4.93 -26.88
CA SER A 182 -1.15 4.21 -25.63
C SER A 182 -0.36 2.93 -25.82
N PHE A 183 0.49 2.61 -24.85
CA PHE A 183 1.18 1.33 -24.73
C PHE A 183 0.94 0.77 -23.34
N LYS A 184 0.47 -0.48 -23.23
CA LYS A 184 0.56 -1.27 -21.99
C LYS A 184 1.82 -2.12 -22.07
N LEU A 185 2.79 -1.90 -21.20
CA LEU A 185 4.07 -2.63 -21.18
C LEU A 185 4.13 -3.63 -20.02
N ASN A 186 4.76 -4.78 -20.24
CA ASN A 186 5.20 -5.68 -19.18
C ASN A 186 6.53 -5.16 -18.61
N SER A 187 6.49 -4.52 -17.44
CA SER A 187 7.69 -3.89 -16.87
C SER A 187 8.73 -4.92 -16.41
N GLN A 188 8.31 -6.16 -16.12
CA GLN A 188 9.21 -7.22 -15.64
C GLN A 188 10.24 -7.64 -16.70
N THR A 189 9.90 -7.47 -17.99
CA THR A 189 10.76 -7.88 -19.10
C THR A 189 11.74 -6.80 -19.57
N ILE A 190 11.69 -5.59 -18.99
CA ILE A 190 12.55 -4.46 -19.38
C ILE A 190 13.67 -4.32 -18.35
N ALA A 191 14.90 -4.69 -18.74
CA ALA A 191 16.05 -4.73 -17.83
C ALA A 191 16.52 -3.34 -17.38
N GLU A 192 16.33 -2.34 -18.23
CA GLU A 192 16.72 -0.94 -18.02
C GLU A 192 15.88 -0.23 -16.95
N LEU A 193 14.73 -0.81 -16.56
CA LEU A 193 13.88 -0.19 -15.55
C LEU A 193 14.52 -0.26 -14.15
N PRO A 194 14.54 0.86 -13.40
CA PRO A 194 14.97 0.86 -12.02
C PRO A 194 14.02 0.03 -11.15
N ALA A 195 14.55 -0.59 -10.11
CA ALA A 195 13.75 -1.29 -9.11
C ALA A 195 12.96 -0.30 -8.22
N PRO A 196 11.78 -0.67 -7.70
CA PRO A 196 11.04 -1.88 -8.04
C PRO A 196 10.37 -1.77 -9.42
N ARG A 197 10.34 -2.89 -10.18
CA ARG A 197 9.66 -2.93 -11.47
C ARG A 197 8.17 -3.23 -11.25
N PRO A 198 7.23 -2.40 -11.73
CA PRO A 198 5.79 -2.70 -11.67
C PRO A 198 5.45 -3.98 -12.46
N LEU A 199 4.22 -4.49 -12.30
CA LEU A 199 3.73 -5.55 -13.19
C LEU A 199 3.45 -4.98 -14.58
N PHE A 200 2.72 -3.86 -14.64
CA PHE A 200 2.39 -3.17 -15.88
C PHE A 200 2.65 -1.67 -15.79
N GLU A 201 3.07 -1.07 -16.91
CA GLU A 201 3.01 0.38 -17.12
C GLU A 201 2.11 0.67 -18.31
N ILE A 202 1.12 1.55 -18.14
CA ILE A 202 0.37 2.10 -19.27
C ILE A 202 0.94 3.49 -19.53
N PHE A 203 1.62 3.68 -20.66
CA PHE A 203 2.14 4.97 -21.10
C PHE A 203 1.19 5.55 -22.15
N VAL A 204 0.82 6.83 -22.02
CA VAL A 204 -0.04 7.56 -22.94
C VAL A 204 0.68 8.81 -23.42
N TYR A 205 0.78 8.94 -24.74
CA TYR A 205 1.46 10.02 -25.44
C TYR A 205 0.45 10.80 -26.30
N SER A 206 0.52 12.13 -26.26
CA SER A 206 -0.08 13.01 -27.26
C SER A 206 0.82 14.21 -27.54
N THR A 207 0.47 15.07 -28.50
CA THR A 207 1.18 16.35 -28.72
C THR A 207 0.98 17.35 -27.60
N LEU A 208 -0.04 17.16 -26.74
CA LEU A 208 -0.40 18.07 -25.65
C LEU A 208 0.10 17.59 -24.28
N MET A 209 0.20 16.28 -24.08
CA MET A 209 0.53 15.69 -22.79
C MET A 209 1.34 14.39 -22.91
N GLU A 210 2.02 14.05 -21.83
CA GLU A 210 2.58 12.72 -21.59
C GLU A 210 2.06 12.24 -20.23
N GLY A 211 1.70 10.97 -20.13
CA GLY A 211 1.25 10.39 -18.88
C GLY A 211 1.55 8.90 -18.79
N LEU A 212 1.51 8.39 -17.57
CA LEU A 212 1.66 6.97 -17.31
C LEU A 212 0.87 6.52 -16.10
N HIS A 213 0.64 5.21 -16.01
CA HIS A 213 0.05 4.55 -14.86
C HIS A 213 0.78 3.23 -14.57
N LEU A 214 1.41 3.16 -13.40
CA LEU A 214 2.18 2.01 -12.91
C LEU A 214 1.29 1.14 -12.03
N ARG A 215 1.26 -0.17 -12.25
CA ARG A 215 0.47 -1.13 -11.46
C ARG A 215 1.36 -2.23 -10.91
N ALA A 216 1.32 -2.46 -9.60
CA ALA A 216 1.98 -3.61 -8.98
C ALA A 216 1.24 -4.93 -9.23
N GLY A 217 -0.03 -4.90 -9.66
CA GLY A 217 -0.88 -6.07 -9.87
C GLY A 217 -2.04 -5.86 -10.83
N LYS A 218 -2.78 -6.95 -11.10
CA LYS A 218 -4.04 -6.90 -11.86
C LYS A 218 -5.14 -6.15 -11.11
N VAL A 219 -5.36 -6.49 -9.84
CA VAL A 219 -6.22 -5.69 -8.95
C VAL A 219 -5.32 -4.71 -8.22
N ALA A 220 -5.25 -3.47 -8.72
CA ALA A 220 -4.37 -2.44 -8.19
C ALA A 220 -5.04 -1.07 -8.21
N ARG A 221 -4.65 -0.21 -7.26
CA ARG A 221 -5.30 1.08 -7.03
C ARG A 221 -4.33 2.14 -6.54
N GLY A 222 -4.55 3.36 -7.01
CA GLY A 222 -3.90 4.55 -6.52
C GLY A 222 -4.17 5.79 -7.36
N GLY A 223 -3.75 6.93 -6.81
CA GLY A 223 -4.08 8.24 -7.36
C GLY A 223 -3.31 8.62 -8.63
N ILE A 224 -3.88 9.52 -9.44
CA ILE A 224 -3.22 10.13 -10.60
C ILE A 224 -2.75 11.54 -10.25
N ARG A 225 -1.44 11.80 -10.32
CA ARG A 225 -0.84 13.10 -10.04
C ARG A 225 -0.68 13.96 -11.29
N TRP A 226 -1.05 15.23 -11.20
CA TRP A 226 -0.59 16.23 -12.16
C TRP A 226 0.79 16.73 -11.72
N SER A 227 1.83 16.35 -12.47
CA SER A 227 3.23 16.70 -12.18
C SER A 227 3.68 17.90 -12.99
N ASP A 228 4.62 18.66 -12.44
CA ASP A 228 5.39 19.72 -13.11
C ASP A 228 6.77 19.23 -13.60
N ARG A 229 7.12 17.95 -13.35
CA ARG A 229 8.42 17.34 -13.67
C ARG A 229 8.43 16.70 -15.06
N ARG A 230 8.35 17.50 -16.13
CA ARG A 230 8.32 17.00 -17.52
C ARG A 230 9.44 16.00 -17.83
N GLU A 231 10.63 16.26 -17.31
CA GLU A 231 11.84 15.49 -17.59
C GLU A 231 11.86 14.09 -16.97
N ASP A 232 11.26 13.91 -15.80
CA ASP A 232 11.44 12.69 -15.00
C ASP A 232 10.25 12.35 -14.09
N PHE A 233 9.02 12.76 -14.47
CA PHE A 233 7.81 12.48 -13.67
C PHE A 233 7.63 10.99 -13.37
N ARG A 234 8.09 10.06 -14.24
CA ARG A 234 8.04 8.63 -13.91
C ARG A 234 8.77 8.29 -12.61
N THR A 235 9.91 8.92 -12.33
CA THR A 235 10.65 8.71 -11.07
C THR A 235 9.84 9.16 -9.86
N GLU A 236 9.12 10.28 -10.00
CA GLU A 236 8.17 10.74 -8.97
C GLU A 236 7.03 9.72 -8.77
N ILE A 237 6.38 9.30 -9.87
CA ILE A 237 5.24 8.38 -9.82
C ILE A 237 5.66 7.01 -9.29
N LEU A 238 6.85 6.51 -9.63
CA LEU A 238 7.39 5.25 -9.11
C LEU A 238 7.60 5.32 -7.59
N GLY A 239 8.17 6.41 -7.09
CA GLY A 239 8.32 6.62 -5.64
C GLY A 239 6.98 6.63 -4.90
N LEU A 240 5.96 7.25 -5.50
CA LEU A 240 4.60 7.28 -4.96
C LEU A 240 3.91 5.91 -5.04
N MET A 241 4.08 5.15 -6.12
CA MET A 241 3.57 3.78 -6.24
C MET A 241 4.16 2.87 -5.17
N LYS A 242 5.47 2.99 -4.91
CA LYS A 242 6.16 2.24 -3.84
C LYS A 242 5.50 2.50 -2.48
N ALA A 243 5.33 3.77 -2.11
CA ALA A 243 4.66 4.15 -0.88
C ALA A 243 3.21 3.65 -0.83
N GLN A 244 2.48 3.72 -1.96
CA GLN A 244 1.11 3.22 -2.06
C GLN A 244 1.04 1.70 -1.86
N ASN A 245 2.02 0.94 -2.34
CA ASN A 245 2.04 -0.51 -2.19
C ASN A 245 2.16 -0.94 -0.72
N VAL A 246 3.00 -0.25 0.07
CA VAL A 246 3.12 -0.48 1.52
C VAL A 246 1.87 0.04 2.27
N LYS A 247 1.24 1.11 1.80
CA LYS A 247 0.00 1.63 2.39
C LYS A 247 -1.22 0.74 2.13
N ASN A 248 -1.26 0.08 0.98
CA ASN A 248 -2.39 -0.76 0.57
C ASN A 248 -2.41 -2.14 1.22
N VAL A 249 -1.45 -2.50 2.08
CA VAL A 249 -1.35 -3.85 2.65
C VAL A 249 -2.53 -4.27 3.53
N VAL A 250 -3.39 -3.32 3.90
CA VAL A 250 -4.62 -3.57 4.65
C VAL A 250 -5.84 -3.76 3.77
N ILE A 251 -5.77 -3.39 2.49
CA ILE A 251 -6.89 -3.38 1.56
C ILE A 251 -6.74 -4.41 0.43
N VAL A 252 -7.80 -4.61 -0.34
CA VAL A 252 -7.86 -5.60 -1.42
C VAL A 252 -6.90 -5.35 -2.58
N PRO A 253 -6.82 -4.14 -3.18
CA PRO A 253 -5.96 -3.90 -4.33
C PRO A 253 -4.50 -3.62 -3.93
N MET A 254 -3.55 -4.15 -4.70
CA MET A 254 -2.13 -3.78 -4.60
C MET A 254 -1.90 -2.31 -5.03
N GLY A 255 -0.70 -1.79 -4.81
CA GLY A 255 -0.38 -0.39 -5.14
C GLY A 255 -0.40 -0.10 -6.64
N SER A 256 -1.04 0.98 -7.06
CA SER A 256 -0.82 1.62 -8.36
C SER A 256 -0.55 3.11 -8.19
N LYS A 257 -0.04 3.77 -9.24
CA LYS A 257 0.03 5.22 -9.30
C LYS A 257 0.08 5.70 -10.72
N GLY A 258 -0.68 6.76 -11.03
CA GLY A 258 -0.57 7.46 -12.29
C GLY A 258 0.01 8.85 -12.15
N GLY A 259 0.45 9.40 -13.27
CA GLY A 259 0.71 10.82 -13.37
C GLY A 259 0.88 11.29 -14.79
N PHE A 260 0.71 12.60 -14.98
CA PHE A 260 0.84 13.23 -16.28
C PHE A 260 1.42 14.63 -16.18
N VAL A 261 1.94 15.10 -17.32
CA VAL A 261 2.47 16.44 -17.53
C VAL A 261 1.81 17.06 -18.75
N VAL A 262 1.56 18.36 -18.70
CA VAL A 262 1.15 19.16 -19.87
C VAL A 262 2.43 19.71 -20.51
N LYS A 263 2.62 19.53 -21.82
CA LYS A 263 3.91 19.84 -22.49
C LYS A 263 4.17 21.33 -22.60
N ASN A 264 3.16 22.10 -22.98
CA ASN A 264 3.25 23.54 -23.22
C ASN A 264 2.12 24.26 -22.47
N PRO A 265 2.15 24.26 -21.13
CA PRO A 265 1.07 24.84 -20.33
C PRO A 265 0.96 26.34 -20.55
N SER A 266 -0.27 26.84 -20.68
CA SER A 266 -0.53 28.28 -20.74
C SER A 266 -0.16 28.98 -19.42
N ALA A 267 0.33 30.22 -19.51
CA ALA A 267 0.55 31.07 -18.34
C ALA A 267 -0.77 31.60 -17.74
N ASP A 268 -1.87 31.58 -18.50
CA ASP A 268 -3.20 31.94 -18.00
C ASP A 268 -3.73 30.82 -17.10
N ARG A 269 -4.05 31.15 -15.84
CA ARG A 269 -4.47 30.17 -14.83
C ARG A 269 -5.76 29.42 -15.19
N ALA A 270 -6.73 30.09 -15.82
CA ALA A 270 -7.98 29.47 -16.21
C ALA A 270 -7.79 28.53 -17.40
N VAL A 271 -6.92 28.92 -18.36
CA VAL A 271 -6.53 28.05 -19.48
C VAL A 271 -5.73 26.85 -18.99
N PHE A 272 -4.74 27.09 -18.13
CA PHE A 272 -3.91 26.04 -17.50
C PHE A 272 -4.76 24.96 -16.85
N GLN A 273 -5.76 25.34 -16.05
CA GLN A 273 -6.66 24.39 -15.41
C GLN A 273 -7.46 23.57 -16.43
N ARG A 274 -7.96 24.20 -17.51
CA ARG A 274 -8.67 23.47 -18.57
C ARG A 274 -7.74 22.50 -19.32
N GLU A 275 -6.51 22.90 -19.62
CA GLU A 275 -5.50 22.03 -20.24
C GLU A 275 -5.19 20.82 -19.36
N GLY A 276 -5.08 21.01 -18.04
CA GLY A 276 -4.89 19.93 -17.09
C GLY A 276 -6.07 18.94 -17.06
N VAL A 277 -7.31 19.45 -17.10
CA VAL A 277 -8.51 18.61 -17.18
C VAL A 277 -8.56 17.81 -18.48
N GLU A 278 -8.27 18.43 -19.62
CA GLU A 278 -8.27 17.73 -20.91
C GLU A 278 -7.13 16.71 -21.01
N ALA A 279 -5.93 17.04 -20.52
CA ALA A 279 -4.83 16.07 -20.42
C ALA A 279 -5.19 14.89 -19.52
N TYR A 280 -5.85 15.13 -18.38
CA TYR A 280 -6.35 14.08 -17.51
C TYR A 280 -7.35 13.17 -18.21
N LYS A 281 -8.33 13.73 -18.94
CA LYS A 281 -9.28 12.94 -19.74
C LYS A 281 -8.57 12.13 -20.83
N THR A 282 -7.58 12.72 -21.52
CA THR A 282 -6.77 12.00 -22.52
C THR A 282 -6.05 10.80 -21.90
N LEU A 283 -5.45 10.95 -20.71
CA LEU A 283 -4.84 9.83 -20.00
C LEU A 283 -5.85 8.72 -19.72
N LEU A 284 -7.01 9.07 -19.15
CA LEU A 284 -8.06 8.10 -18.82
C LEU A 284 -8.58 7.36 -20.07
N ARG A 285 -8.90 8.09 -21.13
CA ARG A 285 -9.33 7.52 -22.43
C ARG A 285 -8.25 6.61 -23.02
N GLY A 286 -7.01 7.05 -22.99
CA GLY A 286 -5.87 6.26 -23.46
C GLY A 286 -5.68 4.95 -22.69
N MET A 287 -5.95 4.92 -21.38
CA MET A 287 -5.92 3.70 -20.58
C MET A 287 -7.14 2.80 -20.84
N LEU A 288 -8.34 3.36 -20.88
CA LEU A 288 -9.58 2.61 -21.11
C LEU A 288 -9.63 1.99 -22.51
N ASP A 289 -9.07 2.66 -23.52
CA ASP A 289 -8.95 2.15 -24.89
C ASP A 289 -8.27 0.79 -24.99
N ILE A 290 -7.41 0.42 -24.04
CA ILE A 290 -6.64 -0.83 -24.07
C ILE A 290 -6.93 -1.75 -22.87
N THR A 291 -7.92 -1.40 -22.05
CA THR A 291 -8.38 -2.20 -20.89
C THR A 291 -9.58 -3.04 -21.30
N ASP A 292 -9.69 -4.28 -20.83
CA ASP A 292 -10.89 -5.08 -21.08
C ASP A 292 -12.08 -4.50 -20.29
N ASN A 293 -13.31 -4.68 -20.76
CA ASN A 293 -14.53 -4.33 -20.04
C ASN A 293 -15.29 -5.60 -19.62
N LEU A 294 -16.35 -5.48 -18.81
CA LEU A 294 -17.21 -6.59 -18.42
C LEU A 294 -18.67 -6.29 -18.74
N ARG A 295 -19.43 -7.34 -19.06
CA ARG A 295 -20.90 -7.35 -19.07
C ARG A 295 -21.35 -8.67 -18.46
N GLY A 296 -21.93 -8.64 -17.25
CA GLY A 296 -22.14 -9.88 -16.49
C GLY A 296 -20.80 -10.62 -16.32
N SER A 297 -20.77 -11.95 -16.45
CA SER A 297 -19.49 -12.70 -16.34
C SER A 297 -18.56 -12.54 -17.54
N ASP A 298 -19.02 -11.93 -18.63
CA ASP A 298 -18.31 -11.97 -19.90
C ASP A 298 -17.29 -10.84 -20.03
N VAL A 299 -16.07 -11.20 -20.44
CA VAL A 299 -15.01 -10.25 -20.75
C VAL A 299 -15.20 -9.70 -22.15
N ILE A 300 -15.31 -8.38 -22.24
CA ILE A 300 -15.42 -7.64 -23.49
C ILE A 300 -14.02 -7.07 -23.83
N PRO A 301 -13.33 -7.59 -24.85
CA PRO A 301 -12.04 -7.04 -25.26
C PRO A 301 -12.19 -5.63 -25.84
N PRO A 302 -11.15 -4.77 -25.72
CA PRO A 302 -11.14 -3.47 -26.37
C PRO A 302 -11.15 -3.60 -27.91
N ASN A 303 -11.86 -2.69 -28.57
CA ASN A 303 -12.03 -2.67 -30.02
C ASN A 303 -10.68 -2.47 -30.74
N SER A 304 -10.43 -3.24 -31.81
CA SER A 304 -9.23 -3.11 -32.65
C SER A 304 -7.90 -3.16 -31.88
N VAL A 305 -7.81 -3.98 -30.83
CA VAL A 305 -6.58 -4.17 -30.04
C VAL A 305 -6.18 -5.65 -30.07
N ALA A 306 -4.95 -5.94 -30.53
CA ALA A 306 -4.35 -7.25 -30.33
C ALA A 306 -3.91 -7.41 -28.86
N ARG A 307 -4.44 -8.44 -28.18
CA ARG A 307 -4.10 -8.75 -26.78
C ARG A 307 -2.99 -9.79 -26.73
N ARG A 308 -1.87 -9.46 -26.08
CA ARG A 308 -0.71 -10.36 -25.87
C ARG A 308 -0.55 -10.81 -24.42
N ASP A 309 -1.58 -10.58 -23.61
CA ASP A 309 -1.69 -10.90 -22.19
C ASP A 309 -3.08 -11.50 -21.88
N PRO A 310 -3.27 -12.13 -20.71
CA PRO A 310 -4.58 -12.60 -20.28
C PRO A 310 -5.57 -11.45 -20.05
N ASP A 311 -6.83 -11.79 -19.77
CA ASP A 311 -7.85 -10.80 -19.42
C ASP A 311 -7.42 -9.91 -18.24
N ASP A 312 -7.71 -8.62 -18.39
CA ASP A 312 -7.39 -7.55 -17.47
C ASP A 312 -8.47 -6.46 -17.49
N PRO A 313 -9.65 -6.74 -16.89
CA PRO A 313 -10.78 -5.81 -16.91
C PRO A 313 -10.79 -4.81 -15.75
N TYR A 314 -9.83 -4.88 -14.82
CA TYR A 314 -9.84 -4.08 -13.60
C TYR A 314 -8.92 -2.86 -13.74
N LEU A 315 -9.51 -1.66 -13.71
CA LEU A 315 -8.80 -0.39 -13.68
C LEU A 315 -9.55 0.58 -12.76
N VAL A 316 -8.93 0.96 -11.64
CA VAL A 316 -9.48 1.93 -10.68
C VAL A 316 -8.44 3.03 -10.47
N VAL A 317 -8.92 4.28 -10.46
CA VAL A 317 -8.10 5.47 -10.25
C VAL A 317 -8.56 6.20 -8.98
N ALA A 318 -7.72 7.06 -8.45
CA ALA A 318 -8.10 7.96 -7.36
C ALA A 318 -7.53 9.37 -7.60
N ALA A 319 -8.01 10.32 -6.82
CA ALA A 319 -7.46 11.67 -6.82
C ALA A 319 -6.08 11.71 -6.13
N ASP A 320 -5.23 12.65 -6.56
CA ASP A 320 -3.95 13.00 -5.92
C ASP A 320 -3.73 14.53 -5.99
N LYS A 321 -2.51 14.98 -5.67
CA LYS A 321 -2.10 16.38 -5.83
C LYS A 321 -2.31 16.82 -7.29
N GLY A 322 -2.99 17.95 -7.43
CA GLY A 322 -3.36 18.55 -8.72
C GLY A 322 -4.62 17.98 -9.37
N THR A 323 -5.17 16.87 -8.84
CA THR A 323 -6.39 16.21 -9.36
C THR A 323 -7.44 15.97 -8.27
N ALA A 324 -7.32 16.65 -7.12
CA ALA A 324 -8.13 16.42 -5.92
C ALA A 324 -9.65 16.42 -6.18
N THR A 325 -10.12 17.22 -7.15
CA THR A 325 -11.54 17.38 -7.51
C THR A 325 -11.93 16.61 -8.78
N PHE A 326 -11.08 15.72 -9.29
CA PHE A 326 -11.26 15.10 -10.61
C PHE A 326 -11.94 13.72 -10.58
N SER A 327 -12.35 13.20 -9.41
CA SER A 327 -13.02 11.90 -9.32
C SER A 327 -14.31 11.85 -10.14
N ASP A 328 -15.14 12.90 -10.09
CA ASP A 328 -16.37 12.97 -10.89
C ASP A 328 -16.07 13.06 -12.40
N ILE A 329 -14.97 13.72 -12.79
CA ILE A 329 -14.50 13.74 -14.18
C ILE A 329 -14.09 12.34 -14.63
N ALA A 330 -13.40 11.59 -13.78
CA ALA A 330 -13.00 10.22 -14.08
C ALA A 330 -14.21 9.28 -14.23
N ASN A 331 -15.18 9.39 -13.33
CA ASN A 331 -16.42 8.62 -13.40
C ASN A 331 -17.27 9.00 -14.64
N ALA A 332 -17.26 10.27 -15.06
CA ALA A 332 -17.89 10.68 -16.31
C ALA A 332 -17.21 10.04 -17.53
N VAL A 333 -15.88 9.99 -17.57
CA VAL A 333 -15.14 9.29 -18.64
C VAL A 333 -15.41 7.78 -18.61
N SER A 334 -15.46 7.16 -17.42
CA SER A 334 -15.86 5.74 -17.26
C SER A 334 -17.23 5.46 -17.87
N ALA A 335 -18.19 6.36 -17.67
CA ALA A 335 -19.53 6.27 -18.24
C ALA A 335 -19.54 6.40 -19.78
N GLU A 336 -18.66 7.22 -20.39
CA GLU A 336 -18.50 7.29 -21.86
C GLU A 336 -18.16 5.91 -22.47
N TYR A 337 -17.46 5.06 -21.72
CA TYR A 337 -17.04 3.71 -22.15
C TYR A 337 -18.02 2.60 -21.73
N ALA A 338 -19.11 2.95 -21.03
CA ALA A 338 -19.96 2.00 -20.32
C ALA A 338 -19.12 0.98 -19.52
N PHE A 339 -18.08 1.48 -18.84
CA PHE A 339 -17.14 0.64 -18.12
C PHE A 339 -17.82 0.05 -16.88
N TRP A 340 -17.65 -1.25 -16.66
CA TRP A 340 -18.42 -2.03 -15.69
C TRP A 340 -18.33 -1.54 -14.24
N LEU A 341 -17.27 -0.82 -13.88
CA LEU A 341 -17.11 -0.23 -12.56
C LEU A 341 -18.01 1.00 -12.33
N GLY A 342 -18.58 1.59 -13.39
CA GLY A 342 -19.42 2.78 -13.27
C GLY A 342 -18.73 3.90 -12.47
N ASP A 343 -19.38 4.36 -11.40
CA ASP A 343 -18.86 5.38 -10.46
C ASP A 343 -17.98 4.82 -9.31
N ALA A 344 -17.67 3.52 -9.37
CA ALA A 344 -16.60 2.89 -8.59
C ALA A 344 -15.24 2.98 -9.30
N PHE A 345 -15.21 3.46 -10.56
CA PHE A 345 -13.97 3.67 -11.32
C PHE A 345 -13.02 4.66 -10.61
N ALA A 346 -13.58 5.71 -10.00
CA ALA A 346 -12.89 6.63 -9.12
C ALA A 346 -13.64 6.81 -7.79
N SER A 347 -12.94 6.52 -6.68
CA SER A 347 -13.45 6.70 -5.32
C SER A 347 -13.39 8.17 -4.85
N GLY A 348 -14.22 8.54 -3.87
CA GLY A 348 -14.18 9.87 -3.25
C GLY A 348 -14.78 11.00 -4.11
N GLY A 349 -15.64 10.63 -5.07
CA GLY A 349 -16.49 11.57 -5.79
C GLY A 349 -17.73 12.00 -4.99
N SER A 350 -18.62 12.77 -5.61
CA SER A 350 -19.82 13.33 -4.95
C SER A 350 -20.84 12.28 -4.46
N ALA A 351 -20.76 11.03 -4.93
CA ALA A 351 -21.60 9.90 -4.54
C ALA A 351 -20.88 8.85 -3.65
N GLY A 352 -19.76 9.23 -3.02
CA GLY A 352 -18.95 8.38 -2.13
C GLY A 352 -18.98 8.79 -0.66
N TYR A 353 -18.07 8.22 0.14
CA TYR A 353 -17.89 8.63 1.53
C TYR A 353 -17.05 9.90 1.60
N ASP A 354 -17.54 10.93 2.30
CA ASP A 354 -16.76 12.14 2.56
C ASP A 354 -15.77 11.88 3.71
N HIS A 355 -14.53 11.54 3.34
CA HIS A 355 -13.46 11.25 4.30
C HIS A 355 -13.19 12.40 5.27
N LYS A 356 -13.37 13.66 4.81
CA LYS A 356 -13.14 14.85 5.62
C LYS A 356 -14.26 15.02 6.64
N ALA A 357 -15.50 14.85 6.22
CA ALA A 357 -16.65 14.89 7.12
C ALA A 357 -16.60 13.73 8.14
N MET A 358 -16.17 12.54 7.71
CA MET A 358 -15.96 11.40 8.61
C MET A 358 -14.77 11.57 9.55
N GLY A 359 -13.82 12.45 9.19
CA GLY A 359 -12.53 12.61 9.87
C GLY A 359 -11.70 11.34 9.91
N ILE A 360 -11.91 10.41 8.97
CA ILE A 360 -11.54 9.01 9.13
C ILE A 360 -10.01 8.80 9.17
N THR A 361 -9.26 9.56 8.38
CA THR A 361 -7.79 9.53 8.39
C THR A 361 -7.23 10.00 9.74
N ALA A 362 -7.79 11.07 10.30
CA ALA A 362 -7.39 11.58 11.61
C ALA A 362 -7.75 10.59 12.73
N ARG A 363 -8.97 10.04 12.70
CA ARG A 363 -9.43 9.01 13.64
C ARG A 363 -8.55 7.77 13.60
N GLY A 364 -8.16 7.31 12.40
CA GLY A 364 -7.24 6.18 12.20
C GLY A 364 -5.88 6.42 12.86
N GLY A 365 -5.25 7.56 12.59
CA GLY A 365 -3.96 7.91 13.21
C GLY A 365 -4.08 8.08 14.72
N TRP A 366 -5.25 8.51 15.19
CA TRP A 366 -5.53 8.64 16.61
C TRP A 366 -5.65 7.30 17.35
N GLU A 367 -6.02 6.20 16.68
CA GLU A 367 -5.96 4.86 17.28
C GLU A 367 -4.54 4.48 17.67
N ALA A 368 -3.56 4.76 16.80
CA ALA A 368 -2.14 4.58 17.09
C ALA A 368 -1.66 5.48 18.23
N VAL A 369 -2.08 6.76 18.24
CA VAL A 369 -1.79 7.69 19.35
C VAL A 369 -2.34 7.16 20.67
N LYS A 370 -3.61 6.73 20.72
CA LYS A 370 -4.22 6.13 21.92
C LYS A 370 -3.43 4.91 22.39
N ARG A 371 -2.98 4.03 21.49
CA ARG A 371 -2.13 2.87 21.82
C ARG A 371 -0.81 3.30 22.45
N HIS A 372 -0.12 4.27 21.85
CA HIS A 372 1.16 4.78 22.36
C HIS A 372 1.04 5.38 23.76
N PHE A 373 0.04 6.23 24.00
CA PHE A 373 -0.21 6.82 25.31
C PHE A 373 -0.64 5.78 26.35
N ARG A 374 -1.47 4.81 25.97
CA ARG A 374 -1.86 3.69 26.84
C ARG A 374 -0.66 2.85 27.27
N GLU A 375 0.33 2.64 26.40
CA GLU A 375 1.60 1.99 26.77
C GLU A 375 2.43 2.80 27.77
N LEU A 376 2.22 4.11 27.81
CA LEU A 376 2.84 5.02 28.77
C LEU A 376 1.98 5.25 30.02
N GLY A 377 0.86 4.53 30.16
CA GLY A 377 -0.06 4.63 31.29
C GLY A 377 -0.90 5.91 31.31
N VAL A 378 -1.09 6.58 30.17
CA VAL A 378 -1.86 7.82 30.04
C VAL A 378 -3.08 7.58 29.15
N ASN A 379 -4.26 7.99 29.59
CA ASN A 379 -5.47 7.98 28.80
C ASN A 379 -5.76 9.37 28.21
N THR A 380 -5.48 9.55 26.91
CA THR A 380 -5.69 10.83 26.19
C THR A 380 -7.14 11.30 26.14
N GLN A 381 -8.09 10.47 26.56
CA GLN A 381 -9.52 10.81 26.58
C GLN A 381 -9.99 11.34 27.94
N THR A 382 -9.16 11.23 28.99
CA THR A 382 -9.52 11.64 30.36
C THR A 382 -8.43 12.43 31.07
N GLU A 383 -7.21 12.46 30.54
CA GLU A 383 -6.06 13.11 31.15
C GLU A 383 -5.46 14.16 30.21
N ASP A 384 -5.01 15.27 30.81
CA ASP A 384 -4.39 16.39 30.09
C ASP A 384 -3.02 16.01 29.54
N PHE A 385 -2.73 16.45 28.30
CA PHE A 385 -1.43 16.25 27.68
C PHE A 385 -1.10 17.39 26.71
N THR A 386 0.20 17.65 26.54
CA THR A 386 0.70 18.73 25.69
C THR A 386 0.97 18.28 24.27
N VAL A 387 0.57 19.11 23.31
CA VAL A 387 0.68 18.80 21.88
C VAL A 387 1.41 19.93 21.16
N ILE A 388 2.41 19.55 20.35
CA ILE A 388 2.92 20.36 19.25
C ILE A 388 2.49 19.73 17.94
N GLY A 389 2.38 20.50 16.86
CA GLY A 389 2.01 19.89 15.59
C GLY A 389 2.32 20.69 14.34
N VAL A 390 2.12 20.02 13.21
CA VAL A 390 2.29 20.61 11.88
C VAL A 390 0.98 20.50 11.12
N GLY A 391 0.43 21.64 10.74
CA GLY A 391 -0.91 21.78 10.16
C GLY A 391 -1.68 22.95 10.79
N ASP A 392 -2.96 23.04 10.48
CA ASP A 392 -3.86 24.06 10.99
C ASP A 392 -5.32 23.57 11.04
N MET A 393 -6.19 24.31 11.73
CA MET A 393 -7.59 23.94 11.92
C MET A 393 -8.44 23.93 10.63
N SER A 394 -7.98 24.51 9.51
CA SER A 394 -8.68 24.39 8.23
C SER A 394 -8.37 23.07 7.51
N GLY A 395 -7.24 22.44 7.86
CA GLY A 395 -6.79 21.16 7.33
C GLY A 395 -7.63 20.00 7.83
N ASP A 396 -7.91 19.04 6.94
CA ASP A 396 -8.71 17.84 7.26
C ASP A 396 -8.08 17.02 8.39
N VAL A 397 -6.84 16.53 8.17
CA VAL A 397 -6.17 15.64 9.14
C VAL A 397 -5.84 16.36 10.45
N PHE A 398 -5.30 17.57 10.37
CA PHE A 398 -4.91 18.33 11.57
C PHE A 398 -6.14 18.78 12.36
N GLY A 399 -7.11 19.40 11.69
CA GLY A 399 -8.30 19.95 12.32
C GLY A 399 -9.14 18.88 13.00
N ASN A 400 -9.42 17.77 12.30
CA ASN A 400 -10.16 16.65 12.89
C ASN A 400 -9.42 16.07 14.11
N ALA A 401 -8.11 15.81 14.01
CA ALA A 401 -7.36 15.22 15.12
C ALA A 401 -7.32 16.09 16.37
N MET A 402 -7.20 17.41 16.19
CA MET A 402 -7.22 18.36 17.30
C MET A 402 -8.57 18.42 18.03
N LEU A 403 -9.63 17.85 17.47
CA LEU A 403 -10.96 17.79 18.10
C LEU A 403 -11.28 16.41 18.70
N LEU A 404 -10.41 15.40 18.54
CA LEU A 404 -10.61 14.05 19.08
C LEU A 404 -10.35 13.93 20.60
N SER A 405 -9.93 15.01 21.26
CA SER A 405 -9.83 15.06 22.71
C SER A 405 -9.95 16.49 23.23
N THR A 406 -10.80 16.67 24.25
CA THR A 406 -10.95 17.92 25.00
C THR A 406 -9.77 18.17 25.97
N HIS A 407 -8.90 17.20 26.17
CA HIS A 407 -7.74 17.26 27.07
C HIS A 407 -6.43 17.69 26.38
N ILE A 408 -6.50 18.05 25.09
CA ILE A 408 -5.36 18.56 24.33
C ILE A 408 -4.99 19.97 24.80
N LYS A 409 -3.75 20.13 25.29
CA LYS A 409 -3.08 21.43 25.43
C LYS A 409 -2.22 21.67 24.19
N LEU A 410 -2.78 22.28 23.15
CA LEU A 410 -2.05 22.61 21.93
C LEU A 410 -1.14 23.82 22.19
N ILE A 411 0.15 23.57 22.41
CA ILE A 411 1.08 24.63 22.84
C ILE A 411 1.78 25.34 21.66
N ALA A 412 1.88 24.66 20.53
CA ALA A 412 2.33 25.26 19.28
C ALA A 412 1.89 24.45 18.06
N ALA A 413 1.69 25.13 16.94
CA ALA A 413 1.53 24.50 15.65
C ALA A 413 2.03 25.43 14.54
N PHE A 414 2.41 24.88 13.38
CA PHE A 414 2.75 25.70 12.23
C PHE A 414 2.28 25.07 10.92
N ASN A 415 2.03 25.90 9.92
CA ASN A 415 1.71 25.46 8.56
C ASN A 415 2.57 26.18 7.51
N HIS A 416 2.12 26.20 6.26
CA HIS A 416 2.83 26.87 5.17
C HIS A 416 2.87 28.40 5.31
N SER A 417 2.00 29.00 6.14
CA SER A 417 1.80 30.46 6.24
C SER A 417 2.08 31.05 7.61
N HIS A 418 1.78 30.34 8.70
CA HIS A 418 1.72 30.88 10.06
C HIS A 418 2.35 29.93 11.07
N ILE A 419 2.78 30.50 12.20
CA ILE A 419 3.25 29.82 13.40
C ILE A 419 2.35 30.26 14.56
N PHE A 420 1.58 29.32 15.11
CA PHE A 420 0.75 29.48 16.30
C PHE A 420 1.54 29.05 17.54
N VAL A 421 1.55 29.89 18.58
CA VAL A 421 2.11 29.55 19.89
C VAL A 421 1.17 29.97 21.01
N ASP A 422 0.93 29.06 21.95
CA ASP A 422 0.17 29.30 23.17
C ASP A 422 0.87 28.60 24.35
N PRO A 423 1.68 29.30 25.16
CA PRO A 423 2.53 28.64 26.17
C PRO A 423 1.77 27.80 27.20
N ASN A 424 0.58 28.25 27.60
CA ASN A 424 -0.23 27.63 28.65
C ASN A 424 -1.74 27.75 28.35
N PRO A 425 -2.25 27.06 27.30
CA PRO A 425 -3.64 27.18 26.87
C PRO A 425 -4.61 26.68 27.95
N ASP A 426 -5.73 27.39 28.12
CA ASP A 426 -6.88 26.87 28.85
C ASP A 426 -7.61 25.82 28.00
N LEU A 427 -7.88 24.65 28.56
CA LEU A 427 -8.44 23.51 27.82
C LEU A 427 -9.79 23.83 27.18
N ARG A 428 -10.72 24.36 27.96
CA ARG A 428 -12.09 24.57 27.53
C ARG A 428 -12.16 25.70 26.51
N ILE A 429 -11.49 26.82 26.80
CA ILE A 429 -11.47 27.99 25.92
C ILE A 429 -10.78 27.65 24.59
N SER A 430 -9.59 27.04 24.64
CA SER A 430 -8.84 26.69 23.42
C SER A 430 -9.51 25.58 22.62
N PHE A 431 -10.21 24.62 23.25
CA PHE A 431 -11.01 23.63 22.53
C PHE A 431 -12.17 24.28 21.79
N SER A 432 -12.97 25.12 22.47
CA SER A 432 -14.08 25.83 21.83
C SER A 432 -13.62 26.71 20.66
N GLU A 433 -12.47 27.39 20.81
CA GLU A 433 -11.92 28.20 19.74
C GLU A 433 -11.42 27.36 18.55
N ARG A 434 -10.73 26.23 18.81
CA ARG A 434 -10.34 25.29 17.76
C ARG A 434 -11.57 24.74 17.02
N GLN A 435 -12.64 24.38 17.72
CA GLN A 435 -13.89 23.93 17.10
C GLN A 435 -14.48 25.02 16.19
N ARG A 436 -14.59 26.27 16.68
CA ARG A 436 -15.07 27.40 15.88
C ARG A 436 -14.24 27.57 14.60
N MET A 437 -12.91 27.52 14.73
CA MET A 437 -12.01 27.64 13.58
C MET A 437 -12.19 26.51 12.58
N PHE A 438 -12.35 25.27 13.04
CA PHE A 438 -12.60 24.12 12.18
C PHE A 438 -13.91 24.27 11.40
N ASP A 439 -15.00 24.60 12.10
CA ASP A 439 -16.34 24.77 11.51
C ASP A 439 -16.36 25.89 10.47
N GLN A 440 -15.64 26.98 10.74
CA GLN A 440 -15.50 28.14 9.84
C GLN A 440 -14.35 28.01 8.84
N ARG A 441 -13.63 26.88 8.84
CA ARG A 441 -12.49 26.58 7.97
C ARG A 441 -11.39 27.66 8.00
N LEU A 442 -11.09 28.18 9.19
CA LEU A 442 -10.12 29.25 9.40
C LEU A 442 -8.68 28.71 9.55
N ASN A 443 -7.73 29.47 9.00
CA ASN A 443 -6.30 29.28 9.23
C ASN A 443 -5.88 29.93 10.56
N TRP A 444 -4.64 29.76 11.02
CA TRP A 444 -4.15 30.26 12.31
C TRP A 444 -4.31 31.78 12.52
N ASN A 445 -4.27 32.59 11.46
CA ASN A 445 -4.54 34.03 11.55
C ASN A 445 -6.00 34.37 11.89
N GLY A 446 -6.91 33.40 11.80
CA GLY A 446 -8.30 33.52 12.25
C GLY A 446 -8.52 33.15 13.72
N TYR A 447 -7.46 32.76 14.46
CA TYR A 447 -7.54 32.48 15.90
C TYR A 447 -7.78 33.78 16.67
N ASN A 448 -8.74 33.79 17.58
CA ASN A 448 -9.00 34.94 18.45
C ASN A 448 -7.86 35.10 19.47
N THR A 449 -6.97 36.04 19.21
CA THR A 449 -5.77 36.27 20.03
C THR A 449 -6.05 36.72 21.45
N GLN A 450 -7.28 37.19 21.75
CA GLN A 450 -7.69 37.52 23.12
C GLN A 450 -7.87 36.27 24.01
N LEU A 451 -8.01 35.08 23.39
CA LEU A 451 -8.18 33.80 24.07
C LEU A 451 -6.85 33.08 24.34
N LEU A 452 -5.74 33.59 23.79
CA LEU A 452 -4.42 33.02 24.01
C LEU A 452 -3.97 33.24 25.45
N SER A 453 -3.20 32.30 25.99
CA SER A 453 -2.56 32.53 27.29
C SER A 453 -1.52 33.65 27.20
N ARG A 454 -1.09 34.13 28.37
CA ARG A 454 -0.10 35.20 28.47
C ARG A 454 1.15 34.86 27.66
N GLY A 455 1.50 35.75 26.73
CA GLY A 455 2.65 35.61 25.84
C GLY A 455 2.41 34.81 24.57
N GLY A 456 1.23 34.22 24.38
CA GLY A 456 0.82 33.54 23.15
C GLY A 456 0.64 34.51 21.98
N ALA A 457 0.86 34.00 20.76
CA ALA A 457 0.79 34.79 19.54
C ALA A 457 0.61 33.92 18.29
N VAL A 458 0.20 34.56 17.19
CA VAL A 458 0.25 33.99 15.84
C VAL A 458 1.19 34.84 14.99
N PHE A 459 2.22 34.20 14.44
CA PHE A 459 3.24 34.86 13.64
C PHE A 459 3.14 34.47 12.16
N SER A 460 3.50 35.39 11.26
CA SER A 460 3.66 35.08 9.84
C SER A 460 5.01 34.40 9.57
N ARG A 461 4.98 33.29 8.82
CA ARG A 461 6.19 32.58 8.37
C ARG A 461 7.02 33.38 7.36
N THR A 462 6.44 34.38 6.70
CA THR A 462 7.15 35.25 5.74
C THR A 462 7.90 36.42 6.41
N SER A 463 7.77 36.57 7.72
CA SER A 463 8.46 37.61 8.48
C SER A 463 9.98 37.39 8.44
N LYS A 464 10.77 38.47 8.32
CA LYS A 464 12.24 38.37 8.42
C LYS A 464 12.67 37.92 9.82
N THR A 465 12.02 38.45 10.84
CA THR A 465 12.26 38.18 12.25
C THR A 465 10.95 38.20 13.02
N ILE A 466 10.90 37.48 14.13
CA ILE A 466 9.79 37.39 15.08
C ILE A 466 10.33 37.79 16.45
N THR A 467 9.61 38.66 17.16
CA THR A 467 9.88 38.94 18.58
C THR A 467 8.95 38.07 19.43
N ILE A 468 9.52 37.19 20.26
CA ILE A 468 8.82 36.27 21.14
C ILE A 468 8.85 36.77 22.59
N SER A 469 7.80 36.45 23.34
CA SER A 469 7.63 36.79 24.76
C SER A 469 8.53 35.92 25.66
N GLU A 470 8.73 36.34 26.91
CA GLU A 470 9.46 35.53 27.89
C GLU A 470 8.79 34.17 28.14
N GLU A 471 7.46 34.12 28.12
CA GLU A 471 6.68 32.90 28.29
C GLU A 471 6.94 31.90 27.15
N VAL A 472 7.00 32.39 25.91
CA VAL A 472 7.37 31.58 24.73
C VAL A 472 8.84 31.15 24.80
N GLN A 473 9.75 32.04 25.20
CA GLN A 473 11.16 31.70 25.40
C GLN A 473 11.33 30.58 26.44
N LYS A 474 10.65 30.67 27.58
CA LYS A 474 10.68 29.66 28.64
C LYS A 474 10.07 28.34 28.17
N ARG A 475 8.93 28.37 27.46
CA ARG A 475 8.23 27.16 27.00
C ARG A 475 9.03 26.37 25.97
N PHE A 476 9.69 27.05 25.04
CA PHE A 476 10.45 26.42 23.95
C PHE A 476 11.96 26.44 24.17
N GLU A 477 12.42 26.89 25.34
CA GLU A 477 13.83 27.00 25.73
C GLU A 477 14.66 27.81 24.70
N VAL A 478 14.10 28.93 24.21
CA VAL A 478 14.72 29.79 23.20
C VAL A 478 15.50 30.93 23.88
N PRO A 479 16.83 31.03 23.69
CA PRO A 479 17.66 31.95 24.46
C PRO A 479 17.53 33.43 24.06
N LYS A 480 17.06 33.72 22.85
CA LYS A 480 16.92 35.08 22.31
C LYS A 480 15.46 35.42 22.10
N SER A 481 15.08 36.66 22.40
CA SER A 481 13.71 37.17 22.17
C SER A 481 13.43 37.51 20.71
N VAL A 482 14.45 37.68 19.87
CA VAL A 482 14.30 37.90 18.42
C VAL A 482 14.89 36.73 17.66
N VAL A 483 14.06 36.05 16.86
CA VAL A 483 14.40 34.83 16.12
C VAL A 483 13.87 34.88 14.68
N THR A 484 14.39 34.04 13.79
CA THR A 484 13.73 33.83 12.49
C THR A 484 12.54 32.87 12.63
N PRO A 485 11.58 32.86 11.69
CA PRO A 485 10.53 31.85 11.67
C PRO A 485 11.06 30.41 11.64
N ALA A 486 12.15 30.16 10.91
CA ALA A 486 12.78 28.85 10.85
C ALA A 486 13.36 28.42 12.20
N ASP A 487 14.03 29.33 12.92
CA ASP A 487 14.55 29.06 14.27
C ASP A 487 13.43 28.72 15.26
N LEU A 488 12.30 29.45 15.20
CA LEU A 488 11.15 29.19 16.06
C LEU A 488 10.51 27.83 15.75
N MET A 489 10.29 27.50 14.48
CA MET A 489 9.75 26.18 14.09
C MET A 489 10.69 25.04 14.50
N ARG A 490 12.01 25.23 14.35
CA ARG A 490 13.03 24.27 14.81
C ARG A 490 13.00 24.09 16.33
N ALA A 491 12.82 25.17 17.09
CA ALA A 491 12.65 25.12 18.54
C ALA A 491 11.35 24.42 18.96
N ILE A 492 10.25 24.64 18.23
CA ILE A 492 8.97 23.93 18.44
C ILE A 492 9.16 22.43 18.23
N LEU A 493 9.80 21.98 17.15
CA LEU A 493 10.04 20.55 16.91
C LEU A 493 10.90 19.91 18.00
N ARG A 494 11.80 20.67 18.61
CA ARG A 494 12.64 20.24 19.74
C ARG A 494 11.99 20.49 21.10
N ALA A 495 10.74 20.93 21.17
CA ALA A 495 10.10 21.25 22.44
C ALA A 495 9.85 19.99 23.28
N LYS A 496 9.84 20.15 24.60
CA LYS A 496 9.28 19.12 25.49
C LYS A 496 7.77 19.20 25.41
N ALA A 497 7.15 18.16 24.87
CA ALA A 497 5.70 17.98 24.82
C ALA A 497 5.37 16.48 24.89
N ASP A 498 4.11 16.12 25.04
CA ASP A 498 3.72 14.72 25.07
C ASP A 498 3.57 14.16 23.65
N LEU A 499 2.95 14.92 22.74
CA LEU A 499 2.66 14.52 21.37
C LEU A 499 3.22 15.51 20.33
N LEU A 500 3.87 15.00 19.30
CA LEU A 500 4.00 15.66 18.00
C LEU A 500 2.98 15.07 17.02
N TRP A 501 2.00 15.89 16.60
CA TRP A 501 1.02 15.50 15.60
C TRP A 501 1.35 16.08 14.23
N LEU A 502 1.52 15.21 13.24
CA LEU A 502 1.78 15.61 11.85
C LEU A 502 0.48 15.52 11.04
N GLY A 503 -0.15 16.66 10.79
CA GLY A 503 -1.32 16.78 9.92
C GLY A 503 -1.06 17.52 8.60
N GLY A 504 0.19 17.94 8.35
CA GLY A 504 0.65 18.60 7.13
C GLY A 504 1.79 17.83 6.46
N ILE A 505 1.86 17.89 5.13
CA ILE A 505 2.89 17.21 4.32
C ILE A 505 4.24 17.92 4.46
N GLY A 506 5.32 17.16 4.60
CA GLY A 506 6.70 17.63 4.59
C GLY A 506 7.60 16.76 5.46
N THR A 507 8.89 16.71 5.16
CA THR A 507 9.86 15.90 5.92
C THR A 507 10.61 16.78 6.90
N TYR A 508 10.16 16.73 8.16
CA TYR A 508 10.60 17.57 9.27
C TYR A 508 11.72 16.95 10.11
N VAL A 509 11.88 15.63 10.01
CA VAL A 509 12.83 14.88 10.84
C VAL A 509 13.60 13.86 10.01
N LYS A 510 14.91 13.79 10.21
CA LYS A 510 15.83 12.80 9.61
C LYS A 510 16.69 12.14 10.68
N ALA A 511 17.50 11.15 10.33
CA ALA A 511 18.57 10.70 11.22
C ALA A 511 19.77 11.67 11.19
N ASN A 512 20.57 11.70 12.26
CA ASN A 512 21.72 12.61 12.32
C ASN A 512 22.76 12.38 11.21
N PHE A 513 22.91 11.13 10.78
CA PHE A 513 23.86 10.71 9.75
C PHE A 513 23.31 10.82 8.32
N GLU A 514 22.09 11.33 8.14
CA GLU A 514 21.55 11.67 6.84
C GLU A 514 21.82 13.15 6.51
N ASP A 515 22.19 13.44 5.27
CA ASP A 515 22.18 14.80 4.75
C ASP A 515 20.75 15.30 4.51
N HIS A 516 20.54 16.62 4.59
CA HIS A 516 19.24 17.22 4.30
C HIS A 516 18.72 16.86 2.90
N ALA A 517 19.61 16.76 1.91
CA ALA A 517 19.26 16.39 0.54
C ALA A 517 18.64 14.99 0.43
N ALA A 518 18.99 14.05 1.33
CA ALA A 518 18.46 12.69 1.32
C ALA A 518 16.94 12.65 1.62
N ALA A 519 16.42 13.64 2.35
CA ALA A 519 14.99 13.78 2.65
C ALA A 519 14.14 14.18 1.44
N ARG A 520 14.76 14.62 0.32
CA ARG A 520 14.07 15.05 -0.92
C ARG A 520 13.00 16.13 -0.72
N ASP A 521 13.17 16.97 0.30
CA ASP A 521 12.26 18.08 0.64
C ASP A 521 13.06 19.35 0.99
N ARG A 522 13.53 20.06 -0.04
CA ARG A 522 14.36 21.26 0.14
C ARG A 522 13.65 22.39 0.91
N THR A 523 12.33 22.45 0.83
CA THR A 523 11.52 23.51 1.46
C THR A 523 11.66 23.53 2.98
N ASN A 524 11.94 22.37 3.57
CA ASN A 524 12.05 22.20 5.02
C ASN A 524 13.51 22.02 5.50
N ASP A 525 14.51 22.16 4.63
CA ASP A 525 15.93 21.98 4.99
C ASP A 525 16.34 22.86 6.18
N ALA A 526 15.93 24.13 6.17
CA ALA A 526 16.31 25.11 7.19
C ALA A 526 15.71 24.86 8.58
N LEU A 527 14.63 24.07 8.68
CA LEU A 527 13.92 23.81 9.95
C LEU A 527 13.98 22.34 10.39
N ARG A 528 14.44 21.43 9.51
CA ARG A 528 14.54 19.99 9.78
C ARG A 528 15.46 19.70 10.96
N VAL A 529 15.06 18.74 11.79
CA VAL A 529 15.81 18.28 12.97
C VAL A 529 16.17 16.81 12.87
N ASP A 530 17.05 16.34 13.74
CA ASP A 530 17.37 14.93 13.85
C ASP A 530 16.40 14.21 14.79
N GLY A 531 16.13 12.92 14.56
CA GLY A 531 15.24 12.10 15.38
C GLY A 531 15.67 12.06 16.85
N ARG A 532 16.98 12.03 17.10
CA ARG A 532 17.56 12.10 18.45
C ARG A 532 17.36 13.45 19.17
N GLU A 533 16.98 14.50 18.45
CA GLU A 533 16.76 15.84 19.02
C GLU A 533 15.30 16.06 19.45
N LEU A 534 14.39 15.16 19.06
CA LEU A 534 13.00 15.21 19.50
C LEU A 534 12.90 14.88 20.98
N ARG A 535 12.11 15.69 21.69
CA ARG A 535 11.85 15.53 23.13
C ARG A 535 10.39 15.23 23.43
N VAL A 536 9.62 14.88 22.40
CA VAL A 536 8.25 14.37 22.56
C VAL A 536 8.26 12.90 22.95
N ARG A 537 7.22 12.46 23.65
CA ARG A 537 7.07 11.05 24.05
C ARG A 537 6.43 10.22 22.94
N VAL A 538 5.50 10.81 22.21
CA VAL A 538 4.71 10.18 21.15
C VAL A 538 4.75 11.03 19.89
N VAL A 539 4.83 10.38 18.74
CA VAL A 539 4.59 10.99 17.42
C VAL A 539 3.40 10.27 16.77
N GLY A 540 2.47 11.04 16.21
CA GLY A 540 1.40 10.53 15.36
C GLY A 540 1.53 11.07 13.93
N GLU A 541 1.62 10.18 12.95
CA GLU A 541 1.81 10.52 11.54
C GLU A 541 0.50 10.48 10.74
N GLY A 542 -0.39 11.44 11.00
CA GLY A 542 -1.64 11.59 10.25
C GLY A 542 -1.43 11.99 8.78
N ALA A 543 -0.35 12.69 8.47
CA ALA A 543 0.07 13.06 7.12
C ALA A 543 1.24 12.19 6.64
N ASN A 544 1.44 12.14 5.31
CA ASN A 544 2.55 11.39 4.73
C ASN A 544 3.89 12.15 4.85
N LEU A 545 4.98 11.38 4.92
CA LEU A 545 6.37 11.83 4.77
C LEU A 545 6.88 12.78 5.87
N GLY A 546 6.33 12.72 7.08
CA GLY A 546 6.78 13.52 8.23
C GLY A 546 8.26 13.31 8.60
N PHE A 547 8.71 12.07 8.45
CA PHE A 547 10.04 11.60 8.81
C PHE A 547 10.68 10.85 7.63
N THR A 548 12.02 10.88 7.55
CA THR A 548 12.74 9.80 6.86
C THR A 548 12.62 8.52 7.69
N GLN A 549 12.70 7.34 7.05
CA GLN A 549 12.62 6.08 7.78
C GLN A 549 13.72 5.95 8.84
N ARG A 550 14.95 6.36 8.51
CA ARG A 550 16.08 6.36 9.44
C ARG A 550 15.84 7.32 10.62
N GLY A 551 15.20 8.48 10.38
CA GLY A 551 14.80 9.41 11.43
C GLY A 551 13.78 8.82 12.41
N ARG A 552 12.81 8.02 11.91
CA ARG A 552 11.87 7.29 12.78
C ARG A 552 12.60 6.29 13.67
N ILE A 553 13.54 5.54 13.09
CA ILE A 553 14.34 4.54 13.82
C ILE A 553 15.20 5.22 14.89
N GLU A 554 15.87 6.32 14.57
CA GLU A 554 16.68 7.08 15.54
C GLU A 554 15.84 7.59 16.72
N PHE A 555 14.64 8.13 16.46
CA PHE A 555 13.71 8.55 17.52
C PHE A 555 13.21 7.37 18.35
N ALA A 556 12.87 6.24 17.71
CA ALA A 556 12.40 5.04 18.39
C ALA A 556 13.47 4.39 19.28
N LEU A 557 14.73 4.37 18.83
CA LEU A 557 15.87 3.92 19.65
C LEU A 557 16.09 4.80 20.88
N GLY A 558 15.74 6.09 20.81
CA GLY A 558 15.70 7.00 21.95
C GLY A 558 14.55 6.77 22.93
N GLY A 559 13.69 5.76 22.70
CA GLY A 559 12.52 5.45 23.54
C GLY A 559 11.23 6.16 23.12
N GLY A 560 11.28 6.96 22.04
CA GLY A 560 10.10 7.59 21.46
C GLY A 560 9.11 6.58 20.88
N LYS A 561 7.80 6.86 21.00
CA LYS A 561 6.75 6.00 20.43
C LYS A 561 6.31 6.56 19.07
N ILE A 562 6.60 5.82 18.00
CA ILE A 562 6.28 6.16 16.61
C ILE A 562 6.09 4.87 15.80
N ASN A 563 5.16 4.85 14.84
CA ASN A 563 5.08 3.82 13.79
C ASN A 563 5.47 4.45 12.44
N THR A 564 5.08 3.87 11.32
CA THR A 564 5.16 4.57 10.03
C THR A 564 3.82 5.22 9.70
N ASP A 565 3.86 6.30 8.92
CA ASP A 565 2.68 6.94 8.33
C ASP A 565 1.73 5.95 7.63
N ALA A 566 2.27 4.92 6.95
CA ALA A 566 1.48 3.86 6.33
C ALA A 566 0.62 3.05 7.31
N ILE A 567 0.98 2.98 8.60
CA ILE A 567 0.16 2.37 9.66
C ILE A 567 -0.83 3.39 10.20
N ASP A 568 -0.37 4.59 10.55
CA ASP A 568 -1.18 5.58 11.25
C ASP A 568 -2.30 6.12 10.32
N ASN A 569 -2.02 6.41 9.05
CA ASN A 569 -2.96 7.07 8.15
C ASN A 569 -3.60 6.14 7.08
N SER A 570 -3.59 4.82 7.31
CA SER A 570 -4.18 3.82 6.42
C SER A 570 -5.70 3.94 6.27
N ALA A 571 -6.40 4.46 7.29
CA ALA A 571 -7.86 4.53 7.36
C ALA A 571 -8.51 5.20 6.15
N GLY A 572 -7.87 6.22 5.58
CA GLY A 572 -8.38 6.89 4.38
C GLY A 572 -8.37 5.96 3.16
N VAL A 573 -7.31 5.18 2.96
CA VAL A 573 -7.22 4.25 1.83
C VAL A 573 -8.19 3.07 1.99
N ASP A 574 -8.35 2.61 3.23
CA ASP A 574 -9.26 1.55 3.66
C ASP A 574 -10.74 1.92 3.48
N THR A 575 -11.15 3.11 3.92
CA THR A 575 -12.53 3.61 3.71
C THR A 575 -12.93 3.58 2.24
N SER A 576 -12.01 3.96 1.35
CA SER A 576 -12.30 3.92 -0.06
C SER A 576 -12.29 2.50 -0.66
N ASP A 577 -11.59 1.53 -0.05
CA ASP A 577 -11.68 0.14 -0.49
C ASP A 577 -13.05 -0.45 -0.17
N HIS A 578 -13.55 -0.19 1.05
CA HIS A 578 -14.94 -0.46 1.39
C HIS A 578 -15.91 0.25 0.44
N GLU A 579 -15.70 1.53 0.11
CA GLU A 579 -16.54 2.25 -0.86
C GLU A 579 -16.61 1.52 -2.21
N VAL A 580 -15.45 1.17 -2.80
CA VAL A 580 -15.39 0.53 -4.11
C VAL A 580 -16.04 -0.84 -4.08
N ASN A 581 -15.74 -1.68 -3.09
CA ASN A 581 -16.32 -3.02 -2.97
C ASN A 581 -17.83 -2.97 -2.69
N ILE A 582 -18.30 -2.02 -1.89
CA ILE A 582 -19.75 -1.81 -1.69
C ILE A 582 -20.40 -1.37 -3.01
N LYS A 583 -19.81 -0.43 -3.76
CA LYS A 583 -20.37 0.01 -5.05
C LYS A 583 -20.41 -1.13 -6.07
N ILE A 584 -19.36 -1.95 -6.18
CA ILE A 584 -19.35 -3.14 -7.05
C ILE A 584 -20.51 -4.07 -6.71
N LEU A 585 -20.72 -4.34 -5.42
CA LEU A 585 -21.83 -5.17 -4.94
C LEU A 585 -23.19 -4.58 -5.29
N LEU A 586 -23.39 -3.28 -5.02
CA LEU A 586 -24.67 -2.61 -5.25
C LEU A 586 -24.97 -2.46 -6.75
N TYR A 587 -23.95 -2.33 -7.59
CA TYR A 587 -24.12 -2.35 -9.05
C TYR A 587 -24.66 -3.70 -9.54
N ASP A 588 -24.10 -4.82 -9.09
CA ASP A 588 -24.64 -6.15 -9.42
C ASP A 588 -26.08 -6.33 -8.90
N ALA A 589 -26.38 -5.85 -7.69
CA ALA A 589 -27.75 -5.87 -7.15
C ALA A 589 -28.73 -5.04 -8.00
N ILE A 590 -28.31 -3.88 -8.51
CA ILE A 590 -29.13 -3.04 -9.41
C ILE A 590 -29.33 -3.73 -10.76
N GLU A 591 -28.27 -4.26 -11.38
CA GLU A 591 -28.36 -4.97 -12.67
C GLU A 591 -29.33 -6.16 -12.61
N ARG A 592 -29.42 -6.82 -11.46
CA ARG A 592 -30.32 -7.96 -11.20
C ARG A 592 -31.72 -7.56 -10.73
N GLY A 593 -31.99 -6.27 -10.53
CA GLY A 593 -33.27 -5.77 -10.03
C GLY A 593 -33.54 -6.02 -8.54
N GLU A 594 -32.50 -6.36 -7.76
CA GLU A 594 -32.56 -6.57 -6.30
C GLU A 594 -32.51 -5.25 -5.51
N LEU A 595 -32.05 -4.16 -6.14
CA LEU A 595 -32.00 -2.81 -5.59
C LEU A 595 -32.43 -1.77 -6.65
N HIS A 596 -33.29 -0.84 -6.27
CA HIS A 596 -33.60 0.31 -7.12
C HIS A 596 -32.45 1.32 -7.08
N ALA A 597 -32.04 1.82 -8.25
CA ALA A 597 -30.89 2.72 -8.39
C ALA A 597 -31.01 4.00 -7.53
N GLU A 598 -32.23 4.49 -7.30
CA GLU A 598 -32.53 5.68 -6.49
C GLU A 598 -32.25 5.49 -4.99
N ASP A 599 -32.27 4.25 -4.49
CA ASP A 599 -32.06 3.94 -3.07
C ASP A 599 -30.59 3.66 -2.72
N ARG A 600 -29.74 3.49 -3.74
CA ARG A 600 -28.32 3.16 -3.57
C ARG A 600 -27.56 4.17 -2.72
N ASN A 601 -27.74 5.46 -3.00
CA ASN A 601 -27.02 6.52 -2.27
C ASN A 601 -27.52 6.70 -0.84
N LYS A 602 -28.82 6.45 -0.58
CA LYS A 602 -29.38 6.45 0.78
C LYS A 602 -28.75 5.33 1.61
N LEU A 603 -28.69 4.12 1.04
CA LEU A 603 -28.08 2.97 1.68
C LEU A 603 -26.59 3.21 1.98
N LEU A 604 -25.83 3.78 1.04
CA LEU A 604 -24.43 4.17 1.27
C LEU A 604 -24.29 5.09 2.49
N ALA A 605 -25.11 6.14 2.56
CA ALA A 605 -25.10 7.11 3.65
C ALA A 605 -25.44 6.46 5.00
N GLU A 606 -26.44 5.58 5.06
CA GLU A 606 -26.84 4.84 6.27
C GLU A 606 -25.69 3.99 6.85
N MET A 607 -24.78 3.49 6.00
CA MET A 607 -23.67 2.61 6.40
C MET A 607 -22.40 3.35 6.87
N THR A 608 -22.37 4.69 6.83
CA THR A 608 -21.16 5.50 7.06
C THR A 608 -20.45 5.18 8.39
N ASP A 609 -21.19 5.14 9.50
CA ASP A 609 -20.62 4.88 10.82
C ASP A 609 -20.11 3.45 10.98
N GLU A 610 -20.76 2.50 10.31
CA GLU A 610 -20.34 1.11 10.32
C GLU A 610 -19.07 0.89 9.50
N VAL A 611 -18.98 1.50 8.31
CA VAL A 611 -17.75 1.49 7.52
C VAL A 611 -16.61 2.11 8.33
N ALA A 612 -16.86 3.24 9.01
CA ALA A 612 -15.85 3.82 9.90
C ALA A 612 -15.39 2.85 11.00
N ARG A 613 -16.30 2.05 11.57
CA ARG A 613 -15.95 1.05 12.60
C ARG A 613 -15.11 -0.10 12.04
N LEU A 614 -15.44 -0.59 10.85
CA LEU A 614 -14.68 -1.64 10.16
C LEU A 614 -13.26 -1.16 9.87
N VAL A 615 -13.12 0.04 9.28
CA VAL A 615 -11.83 0.67 8.99
C VAL A 615 -10.99 0.90 10.26
N LEU A 616 -11.60 1.47 11.31
CA LEU A 616 -10.87 1.74 12.55
C LEU A 616 -10.45 0.45 13.28
N ARG A 617 -11.08 -0.69 12.97
CA ARG A 617 -10.64 -1.98 13.50
C ARG A 617 -9.22 -2.32 13.02
N ASP A 618 -8.92 -2.08 11.75
CA ASP A 618 -7.58 -2.31 11.21
C ASP A 618 -6.55 -1.30 11.76
N ASN A 619 -6.95 -0.04 11.96
CA ASN A 619 -6.12 0.96 12.63
C ASN A 619 -5.90 0.70 14.13
N TYR A 620 -6.73 -0.13 14.75
CA TYR A 620 -6.54 -0.60 16.12
C TYR A 620 -5.62 -1.83 16.18
N GLU A 621 -5.87 -2.83 15.32
CA GLU A 621 -5.18 -4.12 15.35
C GLU A 621 -3.73 -4.03 14.89
N GLN A 622 -3.41 -3.20 13.88
CA GLN A 622 -2.04 -3.10 13.38
C GLN A 622 -1.05 -2.53 14.40
N PRO A 623 -1.32 -1.39 15.07
CA PRO A 623 -0.46 -0.93 16.16
C PRO A 623 -0.40 -1.93 17.32
N GLN A 624 -1.48 -2.68 17.61
CA GLN A 624 -1.47 -3.76 18.61
C GLN A 624 -0.48 -4.87 18.23
N ALA A 625 -0.52 -5.34 16.98
CA ALA A 625 0.41 -6.35 16.46
C ALA A 625 1.87 -5.90 16.59
N ILE A 626 2.14 -4.63 16.25
CA ILE A 626 3.46 -4.02 16.39
C ILE A 626 3.87 -3.96 17.87
N SER A 627 2.97 -3.58 18.78
CA SER A 627 3.25 -3.51 20.22
C SER A 627 3.57 -4.88 20.83
N VAL A 628 2.81 -5.92 20.44
CA VAL A 628 3.07 -7.30 20.86
C VAL A 628 4.43 -7.77 20.35
N THR A 629 4.71 -7.54 19.05
CA THR A 629 5.99 -7.93 18.43
C THR A 629 7.18 -7.19 19.05
N ALA A 630 7.06 -5.88 19.27
CA ALA A 630 8.11 -5.08 19.89
C ALA A 630 8.39 -5.50 21.35
N SER A 631 7.37 -5.99 22.06
CA SER A 631 7.52 -6.46 23.45
C SER A 631 8.23 -7.80 23.56
N LEU A 632 8.23 -8.62 22.50
CA LEU A 632 9.07 -9.82 22.42
C LEU A 632 10.54 -9.47 22.21
N GLY A 633 10.83 -8.28 21.67
CA GLY A 633 12.18 -7.70 21.61
C GLY A 633 13.16 -8.55 20.82
N GLU A 634 14.36 -8.73 21.38
CA GLU A 634 15.45 -9.48 20.73
C GLU A 634 15.13 -10.96 20.52
N SER A 635 14.23 -11.55 21.31
CA SER A 635 13.96 -13.01 21.25
C SER A 635 13.48 -13.50 19.88
N VAL A 636 12.88 -12.62 19.09
CA VAL A 636 12.35 -12.86 17.73
C VAL A 636 13.22 -12.28 16.63
N LEU A 637 14.34 -11.63 16.96
CA LEU A 637 15.20 -10.93 15.99
C LEU A 637 15.81 -11.89 14.96
N ASP A 638 16.26 -13.07 15.41
CA ASP A 638 16.81 -14.11 14.52
C ASP A 638 15.80 -14.55 13.45
N GLU A 639 14.54 -14.74 13.86
CA GLU A 639 13.43 -15.14 12.99
C GLU A 639 13.15 -14.04 11.95
N GLN A 640 13.12 -12.78 12.41
CA GLN A 640 12.96 -11.62 11.55
C GLN A 640 14.11 -11.47 10.56
N ALA A 641 15.35 -11.68 10.99
CA ALA A 641 16.53 -11.62 10.13
C ALA A 641 16.52 -12.71 9.04
N ARG A 642 16.19 -13.96 9.40
CA ARG A 642 16.02 -15.04 8.41
C ARG A 642 14.93 -14.71 7.40
N TYR A 643 13.81 -14.18 7.86
CA TYR A 643 12.70 -13.82 6.98
C TYR A 643 13.08 -12.69 6.00
N MET A 644 13.76 -11.64 6.47
CA MET A 644 14.26 -10.58 5.60
C MET A 644 15.20 -11.12 4.52
N ARG A 645 16.15 -11.99 4.87
CA ARG A 645 17.04 -12.65 3.91
C ARG A 645 16.28 -13.52 2.91
N ALA A 646 15.25 -14.22 3.37
CA ALA A 646 14.41 -15.04 2.49
C ALA A 646 13.70 -14.18 1.43
N LEU A 647 13.16 -13.02 1.84
CA LEU A 647 12.52 -12.07 0.93
C LEU A 647 13.51 -11.44 -0.07
N GLU A 648 14.73 -11.10 0.37
CA GLU A 648 15.78 -10.58 -0.51
C GLU A 648 16.19 -11.61 -1.58
N ARG A 649 16.35 -12.88 -1.20
CA ARG A 649 16.72 -13.96 -2.14
C ARG A 649 15.74 -14.13 -3.29
N VAL A 650 14.46 -13.86 -3.05
CA VAL A 650 13.40 -13.94 -4.07
C VAL A 650 13.07 -12.57 -4.70
N GLY A 651 13.88 -11.55 -4.41
CA GLY A 651 13.71 -10.19 -4.96
C GLY A 651 12.45 -9.46 -4.48
N LYS A 652 11.83 -9.91 -3.38
CA LYS A 652 10.62 -9.30 -2.81
C LYS A 652 10.91 -8.19 -1.79
N LEU A 653 12.15 -8.07 -1.31
CA LEU A 653 12.60 -7.03 -0.38
C LEU A 653 13.99 -6.51 -0.77
N ASP A 654 14.20 -5.21 -0.56
CA ASP A 654 15.53 -4.58 -0.53
C ASP A 654 15.67 -3.85 0.81
N ARG A 655 16.47 -4.41 1.74
CA ARG A 655 16.58 -3.86 3.10
C ARG A 655 17.18 -2.45 3.10
N ALA A 656 18.14 -2.17 2.23
CA ALA A 656 18.79 -0.87 2.16
C ALA A 656 17.80 0.21 1.70
N LEU A 657 16.98 -0.10 0.70
CA LEU A 657 15.94 0.79 0.18
C LEU A 657 14.83 1.06 1.21
N GLU A 658 14.54 0.10 2.08
CA GLU A 658 13.52 0.24 3.14
C GLU A 658 14.07 0.71 4.49
N GLY A 659 15.38 0.94 4.60
CA GLY A 659 16.01 1.33 5.87
C GLY A 659 15.89 0.27 6.96
N LEU A 660 15.86 -1.01 6.58
CA LEU A 660 15.94 -2.15 7.50
C LEU A 660 17.41 -2.51 7.80
N PRO A 661 17.71 -3.10 8.97
CA PRO A 661 19.07 -3.40 9.37
C PRO A 661 19.72 -4.50 8.52
N ASP A 662 20.99 -4.30 8.17
CA ASP A 662 21.84 -5.32 7.57
C ASP A 662 22.29 -6.36 8.61
N ASP A 663 23.06 -7.36 8.17
CA ASP A 663 23.46 -8.48 9.03
C ASP A 663 24.41 -8.05 10.17
N ASP A 664 25.26 -7.06 9.92
CA ASP A 664 26.16 -6.51 10.94
C ASP A 664 25.37 -5.76 12.01
N THR A 665 24.42 -4.90 11.61
CA THR A 665 23.52 -4.20 12.53
C THR A 665 22.67 -5.17 13.35
N ILE A 666 22.20 -6.27 12.74
CA ILE A 666 21.45 -7.32 13.46
C ILE A 666 22.33 -7.98 14.52
N ALA A 667 23.59 -8.31 14.20
CA ALA A 667 24.53 -8.90 15.16
C ALA A 667 24.83 -7.97 16.34
N GLU A 668 25.08 -6.68 16.07
CA GLU A 668 25.28 -5.67 17.11
C GLU A 668 24.06 -5.55 18.04
N ARG A 669 22.85 -5.54 17.47
CA ARG A 669 21.60 -5.48 18.23
C ARG A 669 21.36 -6.72 19.08
N HIS A 670 21.65 -7.91 18.56
CA HIS A 670 21.57 -9.16 19.33
C HIS A 670 22.52 -9.11 20.53
N ALA A 671 23.76 -8.63 20.35
CA ALA A 671 24.72 -8.45 21.46
C ALA A 671 24.22 -7.44 22.50
N ALA A 672 23.51 -6.40 22.06
CA ALA A 672 22.91 -5.38 22.93
C ALA A 672 21.53 -5.76 23.50
N ARG A 673 20.97 -6.93 23.16
CA ARG A 673 19.60 -7.36 23.51
C ARG A 673 18.50 -6.40 23.01
N ILE A 674 18.72 -5.80 21.85
CA ILE A 674 17.81 -4.86 21.20
C ILE A 674 17.12 -5.59 20.04
N GLY A 675 15.79 -5.54 19.96
CA GLY A 675 15.02 -6.08 18.82
C GLY A 675 14.90 -5.09 17.67
N LEU A 676 14.05 -5.41 16.69
CA LEU A 676 13.60 -4.38 15.73
C LEU A 676 12.77 -3.30 16.44
N THR A 677 12.95 -2.05 16.02
CA THR A 677 12.14 -0.92 16.44
C THR A 677 10.75 -0.98 15.81
N ARG A 678 9.78 -0.23 16.36
CA ARG A 678 8.40 -0.20 15.84
C ARG A 678 8.32 0.19 14.35
N PRO A 679 9.06 1.20 13.85
CA PRO A 679 9.06 1.53 12.42
C PRO A 679 9.62 0.40 11.54
N GLU A 680 10.59 -0.37 12.02
CA GLU A 680 11.14 -1.52 11.28
C GLU A 680 10.16 -2.70 11.27
N ILE A 681 9.49 -2.97 12.41
CA ILE A 681 8.44 -3.98 12.50
C ILE A 681 7.26 -3.62 11.57
N ALA A 682 6.88 -2.34 11.49
CA ALA A 682 5.82 -1.88 10.59
C ALA A 682 6.14 -2.16 9.12
N VAL A 683 7.38 -1.90 8.70
CA VAL A 683 7.86 -2.23 7.34
C VAL A 683 7.84 -3.74 7.11
N LEU A 684 8.43 -4.52 8.02
CA LEU A 684 8.47 -5.98 7.88
C LEU A 684 7.06 -6.59 7.81
N MET A 685 6.14 -6.08 8.64
CA MET A 685 4.73 -6.47 8.65
C MET A 685 4.04 -6.19 7.30
N ALA A 686 4.30 -5.04 6.69
CA ALA A 686 3.75 -4.72 5.38
C ALA A 686 4.23 -5.71 4.31
N TYR A 687 5.53 -6.00 4.26
CA TYR A 687 6.09 -7.00 3.35
C TYR A 687 5.54 -8.41 3.61
N SER A 688 5.37 -8.81 4.88
CA SER A 688 4.71 -10.06 5.24
C SER A 688 3.31 -10.17 4.65
N LYS A 689 2.51 -9.11 4.76
CA LYS A 689 1.14 -9.09 4.21
C LYS A 689 1.14 -9.15 2.69
N ILE A 690 2.01 -8.39 2.01
CA ILE A 690 2.13 -8.40 0.54
C ILE A 690 2.42 -9.81 0.02
N VAL A 691 3.44 -10.46 0.61
CA VAL A 691 3.86 -11.80 0.19
C VAL A 691 2.77 -12.82 0.48
N LEU A 692 2.23 -12.82 1.71
CA LEU A 692 1.21 -13.76 2.12
C LEU A 692 -0.06 -13.63 1.27
N TYR A 693 -0.53 -12.41 1.01
CA TYR A 693 -1.70 -12.17 0.16
C TYR A 693 -1.53 -12.82 -1.23
N GLN A 694 -0.38 -12.60 -1.87
CA GLN A 694 -0.08 -13.16 -3.19
C GLN A 694 -0.04 -14.69 -3.15
N ASP A 695 0.64 -15.25 -2.14
CA ASP A 695 0.79 -16.69 -1.97
C ASP A 695 -0.56 -17.36 -1.69
N LEU A 696 -1.47 -16.73 -0.93
CA LEU A 696 -2.81 -17.25 -0.66
C LEU A 696 -3.74 -17.13 -1.88
N LEU A 697 -3.73 -15.99 -2.57
CA LEU A 697 -4.59 -15.72 -3.73
C LEU A 697 -4.33 -16.70 -4.89
N ALA A 698 -3.10 -17.21 -5.01
CA ALA A 698 -2.71 -18.19 -6.02
C ALA A 698 -3.19 -19.63 -5.73
N THR A 699 -3.88 -19.87 -4.60
CA THR A 699 -4.33 -21.21 -4.18
C THR A 699 -5.84 -21.37 -4.22
N ASP A 700 -6.32 -22.55 -3.84
CA ASP A 700 -7.74 -22.87 -3.64
C ASP A 700 -8.30 -22.39 -2.29
N LEU A 701 -7.46 -21.83 -1.40
CA LEU A 701 -7.90 -21.35 -0.08
C LEU A 701 -9.08 -20.37 -0.19
N PRO A 702 -9.04 -19.32 -1.05
CA PRO A 702 -10.15 -18.37 -1.10
C PRO A 702 -11.47 -18.98 -1.58
N ASP A 703 -11.47 -20.19 -2.13
CA ASP A 703 -12.68 -20.90 -2.57
C ASP A 703 -13.31 -21.77 -1.46
N ASP A 704 -12.66 -21.91 -0.31
CA ASP A 704 -13.19 -22.73 0.79
C ASP A 704 -14.56 -22.18 1.26
N PRO A 705 -15.60 -23.03 1.33
CA PRO A 705 -16.94 -22.59 1.74
C PRO A 705 -16.99 -21.94 3.13
N LEU A 706 -16.15 -22.36 4.09
CA LEU A 706 -16.19 -21.80 5.44
C LEU A 706 -15.67 -20.35 5.47
N LEU A 707 -14.84 -19.97 4.50
CA LEU A 707 -14.33 -18.61 4.38
C LEU A 707 -15.35 -17.65 3.75
N ALA A 708 -16.54 -18.14 3.34
CA ALA A 708 -17.65 -17.28 2.94
C ALA A 708 -18.16 -16.41 4.11
N GLU A 709 -18.07 -16.89 5.36
CA GLU A 709 -18.42 -16.05 6.51
C GLU A 709 -17.42 -14.91 6.74
N ASP A 710 -16.13 -15.16 6.49
CA ASP A 710 -15.09 -14.13 6.54
C ASP A 710 -15.30 -13.06 5.44
N LEU A 711 -15.76 -13.47 4.24
CA LEU A 711 -16.21 -12.55 3.19
C LEU A 711 -17.40 -11.68 3.64
N VAL A 712 -18.38 -12.27 4.31
CA VAL A 712 -19.56 -11.53 4.78
C VAL A 712 -19.18 -10.51 5.85
N LEU A 713 -18.25 -10.83 6.75
CA LEU A 713 -17.77 -9.92 7.79
C LEU A 713 -17.01 -8.69 7.27
N TYR A 714 -16.54 -8.73 6.02
CA TYR A 714 -15.94 -7.57 5.37
C TYR A 714 -16.99 -6.46 5.09
N PHE A 715 -18.25 -6.82 4.86
CA PHE A 715 -19.29 -5.85 4.51
C PHE A 715 -20.05 -5.35 5.76
N PRO A 716 -20.58 -4.10 5.72
CA PRO A 716 -21.44 -3.58 6.78
C PRO A 716 -22.72 -4.42 6.96
N GLU A 717 -23.24 -4.49 8.19
CA GLU A 717 -24.38 -5.29 8.61
C GLU A 717 -25.63 -5.14 7.72
N PRO A 718 -26.04 -3.94 7.27
CA PRO A 718 -27.15 -3.80 6.32
C PRO A 718 -27.00 -4.64 5.06
N LEU A 719 -25.78 -4.77 4.51
CA LEU A 719 -25.52 -5.61 3.34
C LEU A 719 -25.46 -7.08 3.70
N ARG A 720 -24.92 -7.42 4.87
CA ARG A 720 -24.85 -8.80 5.37
C ARG A 720 -26.23 -9.43 5.50
N VAL A 721 -27.22 -8.64 5.95
CA VAL A 721 -28.59 -9.11 6.15
C VAL A 721 -29.39 -9.10 4.84
N ARG A 722 -29.34 -7.99 4.07
CA ARG A 722 -30.21 -7.79 2.91
C ARG A 722 -29.66 -8.35 1.60
N PHE A 723 -28.34 -8.42 1.47
CA PHE A 723 -27.64 -8.68 0.20
C PHE A 723 -26.58 -9.80 0.32
N ARG A 724 -26.72 -10.75 1.26
CA ARG A 724 -25.82 -11.91 1.36
C ARG A 724 -25.61 -12.65 0.02
N PRO A 725 -26.65 -12.94 -0.78
CA PRO A 725 -26.43 -13.57 -2.08
C PRO A 725 -25.57 -12.73 -3.05
N ALA A 726 -25.62 -11.40 -2.94
CA ALA A 726 -24.77 -10.49 -3.72
C ALA A 726 -23.32 -10.48 -3.23
N ILE A 727 -23.12 -10.58 -1.90
CA ILE A 727 -21.80 -10.77 -1.29
C ILE A 727 -21.16 -12.07 -1.78
N GLU A 728 -21.90 -13.19 -1.76
CA GLU A 728 -21.36 -14.52 -2.10
C GLU A 728 -20.92 -14.64 -3.56
N ARG A 729 -21.53 -13.87 -4.47
CA ARG A 729 -21.17 -13.78 -5.89
C ARG A 729 -20.30 -12.56 -6.22
N HIS A 730 -19.78 -11.85 -5.22
CA HIS A 730 -18.95 -10.67 -5.42
C HIS A 730 -17.73 -11.00 -6.29
N ARG A 731 -17.44 -10.17 -7.30
CA ARG A 731 -16.38 -10.45 -8.28
C ARG A 731 -14.99 -10.56 -7.68
N LEU A 732 -14.73 -9.74 -6.67
CA LEU A 732 -13.47 -9.75 -5.91
C LEU A 732 -13.54 -10.65 -4.67
N ARG A 733 -14.45 -11.63 -4.62
CA ARG A 733 -14.60 -12.54 -3.47
C ARG A 733 -13.26 -13.15 -3.05
N ARG A 734 -12.48 -13.63 -4.02
CA ARG A 734 -11.19 -14.28 -3.77
C ARG A 734 -10.20 -13.31 -3.14
N GLU A 735 -10.10 -12.11 -3.70
CA GLU A 735 -9.20 -11.06 -3.25
C GLU A 735 -9.61 -10.52 -1.88
N ILE A 736 -10.90 -10.35 -1.60
CA ILE A 736 -11.42 -9.94 -0.28
C ILE A 736 -11.07 -11.00 0.78
N ILE A 737 -11.36 -12.28 0.50
CA ILE A 737 -11.06 -13.38 1.44
C ILE A 737 -9.55 -13.47 1.71
N ALA A 738 -8.72 -13.41 0.67
CA ALA A 738 -7.26 -13.45 0.83
C ALA A 738 -6.75 -12.28 1.68
N THR A 739 -7.28 -11.08 1.47
CA THR A 739 -6.93 -9.87 2.24
C THR A 739 -7.34 -10.02 3.71
N TYR A 740 -8.59 -10.44 3.96
CA TYR A 740 -9.12 -10.59 5.30
C TYR A 740 -8.32 -11.63 6.12
N ILE A 741 -8.03 -12.79 5.54
CA ILE A 741 -7.24 -13.84 6.21
C ILE A 741 -5.80 -13.37 6.46
N THR A 742 -5.19 -12.71 5.47
CA THR A 742 -3.84 -12.15 5.60
C THR A 742 -3.77 -11.17 6.77
N ASN A 743 -4.70 -10.22 6.84
CA ASN A 743 -4.79 -9.26 7.95
C ASN A 743 -5.04 -9.98 9.28
N SER A 744 -6.01 -10.90 9.33
CA SER A 744 -6.35 -11.65 10.55
C SER A 744 -5.14 -12.41 11.10
N MET A 745 -4.37 -13.09 10.25
CA MET A 745 -3.18 -13.84 10.67
C MET A 745 -2.05 -12.94 11.15
N ILE A 746 -1.68 -11.95 10.33
CA ILE A 746 -0.51 -11.11 10.61
C ILE A 746 -0.78 -10.17 11.79
N ASN A 747 -1.99 -9.61 11.90
CA ASN A 747 -2.35 -8.71 13.00
C ASN A 747 -2.45 -9.46 14.35
N ARG A 748 -2.85 -10.74 14.35
CA ARG A 748 -3.07 -11.50 15.60
C ARG A 748 -1.89 -12.30 16.09
N VAL A 749 -1.02 -12.76 15.18
CA VAL A 749 0.10 -13.62 15.56
C VAL A 749 1.40 -12.84 15.52
N ARG A 750 1.95 -12.60 14.33
CA ARG A 750 3.22 -11.89 14.10
C ARG A 750 3.55 -11.81 12.61
N PRO A 751 4.38 -10.84 12.17
CA PRO A 751 4.84 -10.73 10.78
C PRO A 751 5.50 -12.00 10.22
N THR A 752 6.26 -12.71 11.04
CA THR A 752 7.10 -13.84 10.61
C THR A 752 6.44 -15.21 10.76
N PHE A 753 5.27 -15.27 11.40
CA PHE A 753 4.58 -16.52 11.79
C PHE A 753 4.43 -17.51 10.63
N VAL A 754 3.95 -17.06 9.47
CA VAL A 754 3.69 -17.98 8.34
C VAL A 754 4.98 -18.55 7.80
N SER A 755 5.99 -17.70 7.60
CA SER A 755 7.31 -18.16 7.13
C SER A 755 7.92 -19.15 8.10
N GLN A 756 7.79 -18.91 9.40
CA GLN A 756 8.27 -19.82 10.43
C GLN A 756 7.56 -21.18 10.35
N MET A 757 6.21 -21.18 10.28
CA MET A 757 5.45 -22.43 10.18
C MET A 757 5.78 -23.20 8.90
N THR A 758 5.94 -22.52 7.77
CA THR A 758 6.36 -23.15 6.52
C THR A 758 7.77 -23.73 6.60
N GLU A 759 8.73 -23.01 7.18
CA GLU A 759 10.11 -23.50 7.38
C GLU A 759 10.14 -24.73 8.31
N GLU A 760 9.39 -24.71 9.42
CA GLU A 760 9.43 -25.75 10.44
C GLU A 760 8.59 -27.01 10.13
N THR A 761 7.68 -26.93 9.16
CA THR A 761 6.76 -28.03 8.82
C THR A 761 6.87 -28.49 7.36
N GLY A 762 7.49 -27.69 6.49
CA GLY A 762 7.53 -27.92 5.05
C GLY A 762 6.17 -27.73 4.35
N LYS A 763 5.16 -27.20 5.05
CA LYS A 763 3.81 -27.00 4.52
C LYS A 763 3.65 -25.62 3.86
N PRO A 764 2.89 -25.51 2.76
CA PRO A 764 2.68 -24.23 2.09
C PRO A 764 1.89 -23.24 2.97
N ALA A 765 2.00 -21.95 2.66
CA ALA A 765 1.30 -20.88 3.39
C ALA A 765 -0.23 -21.09 3.45
N SER A 766 -0.82 -21.69 2.42
CA SER A 766 -2.24 -22.02 2.36
C SER A 766 -2.67 -23.07 3.39
N ASP A 767 -1.81 -24.02 3.75
CA ASP A 767 -2.06 -24.99 4.82
C ASP A 767 -1.90 -24.35 6.18
N VAL A 768 -0.91 -23.46 6.33
CA VAL A 768 -0.74 -22.66 7.57
C VAL A 768 -1.98 -21.81 7.83
N ALA A 769 -2.54 -21.18 6.79
CA ALA A 769 -3.77 -20.40 6.89
C ALA A 769 -4.99 -21.26 7.25
N ARG A 770 -5.14 -22.46 6.66
CA ARG A 770 -6.20 -23.41 7.06
C ARG A 770 -6.07 -23.81 8.53
N ALA A 771 -4.87 -24.18 8.94
CA ALA A 771 -4.60 -24.58 10.31
C ALA A 771 -4.88 -23.41 11.28
N PHE A 772 -4.45 -22.19 10.94
CA PHE A 772 -4.77 -20.99 11.71
C PHE A 772 -6.29 -20.81 11.88
N THR A 773 -7.06 -20.87 10.80
CA THR A 773 -8.51 -20.71 10.82
C THR A 773 -9.18 -21.79 11.69
N ILE A 774 -8.78 -23.05 11.54
CA ILE A 774 -9.29 -24.17 12.36
C ILE A 774 -9.02 -23.89 13.84
N ILE A 775 -7.80 -23.54 14.22
CA ILE A 775 -7.41 -23.32 15.61
C ILE A 775 -8.10 -22.08 16.19
N ARG A 776 -8.15 -20.98 15.44
CA ARG A 776 -8.83 -19.73 15.82
C ARG A 776 -10.28 -20.00 16.22
N ASP A 777 -11.00 -20.74 15.40
CA ASP A 777 -12.44 -20.97 15.60
C ASP A 777 -12.70 -22.09 16.60
N SER A 778 -11.82 -23.09 16.68
CA SER A 778 -11.95 -24.21 17.62
C SER A 778 -11.66 -23.82 19.08
N PHE A 779 -10.78 -22.85 19.32
CA PHE A 779 -10.50 -22.30 20.65
C PHE A 779 -11.28 -21.01 20.96
N ASP A 780 -12.16 -20.57 20.05
CA ASP A 780 -12.95 -19.34 20.17
C ASP A 780 -12.09 -18.10 20.45
N LEU A 781 -10.96 -17.99 19.75
CA LEU A 781 -9.96 -16.95 20.03
C LEU A 781 -10.48 -15.53 19.76
N ARG A 782 -11.49 -15.37 18.89
CA ARG A 782 -12.12 -14.08 18.62
C ARG A 782 -12.73 -13.45 19.88
N SER A 783 -13.48 -14.23 20.66
CA SER A 783 -14.04 -13.78 21.93
C SER A 783 -12.93 -13.47 22.93
N LEU A 784 -11.91 -14.35 23.04
CA LEU A 784 -10.79 -14.12 23.96
C LEU A 784 -10.05 -12.81 23.66
N TRP A 785 -9.78 -12.52 22.40
CA TRP A 785 -9.18 -11.25 22.00
C TRP A 785 -10.08 -10.05 22.35
N ALA A 786 -11.38 -10.13 22.08
CA ALA A 786 -12.33 -9.07 22.43
C ALA A 786 -12.37 -8.82 23.95
N ASP A 787 -12.34 -9.88 24.76
CA ASP A 787 -12.32 -9.77 26.23
C ASP A 787 -11.05 -9.07 26.73
N ILE A 788 -9.89 -9.34 26.12
CA ILE A 788 -8.62 -8.67 26.45
C ILE A 788 -8.67 -7.19 26.05
N GLU A 789 -9.18 -6.88 24.87
CA GLU A 789 -9.31 -5.51 24.35
C GLU A 789 -10.33 -4.67 25.13
N ALA A 790 -11.34 -5.31 25.74
CA ALA A 790 -12.29 -4.64 26.61
C ALA A 790 -11.64 -4.05 27.89
N LEU A 791 -10.38 -4.38 28.18
CA LEU A 791 -9.58 -3.87 29.30
C LEU A 791 -8.77 -2.62 28.96
N ASP A 792 -8.90 -2.07 27.75
CA ASP A 792 -8.27 -0.82 27.32
C ASP A 792 -8.48 0.30 28.35
N ASN A 793 -7.36 0.89 28.80
CA ASN A 793 -7.30 1.92 29.85
C ASN A 793 -7.88 1.51 31.22
N LYS A 794 -8.27 0.24 31.41
CA LYS A 794 -8.66 -0.33 32.72
C LYS A 794 -7.50 -1.05 33.40
N LEU A 795 -6.54 -1.53 32.60
CA LEU A 795 -5.31 -2.20 33.07
C LEU A 795 -4.07 -1.62 32.39
N PRO A 796 -2.89 -1.73 33.03
CA PRO A 796 -1.62 -1.42 32.39
C PRO A 796 -1.46 -2.19 31.07
N ALA A 797 -1.04 -1.49 30.01
CA ALA A 797 -0.92 -2.08 28.66
C ALA A 797 -0.05 -3.34 28.62
N ARG A 798 0.99 -3.40 29.46
CA ARG A 798 1.91 -4.54 29.55
C ARG A 798 1.18 -5.85 29.88
N GLN A 799 0.20 -5.83 30.79
CA GLN A 799 -0.54 -7.04 31.17
C GLN A 799 -1.40 -7.55 30.00
N GLN A 800 -2.03 -6.66 29.24
CA GLN A 800 -2.76 -7.05 28.04
C GLN A 800 -1.82 -7.65 26.99
N ILE A 801 -0.66 -7.04 26.77
CA ILE A 801 0.36 -7.54 25.84
C ILE A 801 0.82 -8.94 26.25
N GLU A 802 1.07 -9.17 27.54
CA GLU A 802 1.43 -10.50 28.06
C GLU A 802 0.32 -11.54 27.78
N MET A 803 -0.96 -11.19 27.95
CA MET A 803 -2.07 -12.08 27.58
C MET A 803 -2.11 -12.38 26.09
N PHE A 804 -1.90 -11.39 25.22
CA PHE A 804 -1.80 -11.62 23.76
C PHE A 804 -0.63 -12.55 23.40
N ILE A 805 0.52 -12.41 24.08
CA ILE A 805 1.67 -13.30 23.89
C ILE A 805 1.30 -14.75 24.26
N GLU A 806 0.58 -14.97 25.36
CA GLU A 806 0.14 -16.33 25.74
C GLU A 806 -0.84 -16.92 24.72
N VAL A 807 -1.76 -16.10 24.18
CA VAL A 807 -2.66 -16.54 23.10
C VAL A 807 -1.86 -16.90 21.84
N GLY A 808 -0.87 -16.08 21.48
CA GLY A 808 0.04 -16.34 20.36
C GLY A 808 0.80 -17.66 20.51
N ARG A 809 1.32 -17.95 21.71
CA ARG A 809 2.01 -19.22 22.01
C ARG A 809 1.10 -20.44 21.88
N LEU A 810 -0.13 -20.36 22.38
CA LEU A 810 -1.12 -21.43 22.18
C LEU A 810 -1.35 -21.66 20.69
N LEU A 811 -1.58 -20.58 19.95
CA LEU A 811 -1.90 -20.62 18.54
C LEU A 811 -0.74 -21.23 17.73
N GLU A 812 0.49 -20.77 17.93
CA GLU A 812 1.68 -21.30 17.25
C GLU A 812 1.85 -22.80 17.49
N ARG A 813 1.74 -23.22 18.75
CA ARG A 813 1.85 -24.64 19.12
C ARG A 813 0.74 -25.48 18.50
N ALA A 814 -0.49 -24.97 18.53
CA ALA A 814 -1.67 -25.66 18.01
C ALA A 814 -1.65 -25.78 16.48
N VAL A 815 -1.26 -24.72 15.77
CA VAL A 815 -1.09 -24.72 14.32
C VAL A 815 0.03 -25.67 13.91
N GLN A 816 1.20 -25.58 14.57
CA GLN A 816 2.30 -26.50 14.31
C GLN A 816 1.91 -27.96 14.53
N TRP A 817 1.16 -28.24 15.60
CA TRP A 817 0.68 -29.59 15.89
C TRP A 817 -0.22 -30.13 14.78
N LEU A 818 -1.13 -29.30 14.27
CA LEU A 818 -2.08 -29.70 13.24
C LEU A 818 -1.36 -29.97 11.91
N LEU A 819 -0.41 -29.10 11.53
CA LEU A 819 0.40 -29.23 10.32
C LEU A 819 1.30 -30.47 10.32
N ARG A 820 1.78 -30.90 11.50
CA ARG A 820 2.62 -32.11 11.67
C ARG A 820 1.82 -33.40 11.87
N SER A 821 0.51 -33.31 12.05
CA SER A 821 -0.32 -34.47 12.30
C SER A 821 -0.67 -35.19 10.99
N ALA A 822 -1.08 -36.46 11.07
CA ALA A 822 -1.42 -37.30 9.91
C ALA A 822 -2.76 -36.92 9.23
N TYR A 823 -3.20 -35.67 9.36
CA TYR A 823 -4.37 -35.17 8.67
C TYR A 823 -3.96 -34.81 7.24
N GLU A 824 -4.46 -35.55 6.25
CA GLU A 824 -4.01 -35.42 4.86
C GLU A 824 -4.47 -34.09 4.23
N LYS A 825 -5.77 -33.78 4.36
CA LYS A 825 -6.40 -32.56 3.85
C LYS A 825 -7.06 -31.80 5.00
N LEU A 826 -6.66 -30.54 5.19
CA LEU A 826 -7.20 -29.65 6.23
C LEU A 826 -8.55 -29.04 5.80
N GLU A 827 -9.63 -29.82 5.85
CA GLU A 827 -10.99 -29.33 5.63
C GLU A 827 -11.48 -28.51 6.84
N ILE A 828 -11.52 -27.18 6.68
CA ILE A 828 -11.70 -26.24 7.79
C ILE A 828 -12.99 -26.55 8.57
N ALA A 829 -14.11 -26.69 7.86
CA ALA A 829 -15.42 -26.94 8.47
C ALA A 829 -15.47 -28.24 9.29
N ALA A 830 -14.90 -29.33 8.74
CA ALA A 830 -14.91 -30.64 9.37
C ALA A 830 -14.10 -30.63 10.67
N TYR A 831 -12.92 -30.02 10.66
CA TYR A 831 -12.08 -29.95 11.87
C TYR A 831 -12.63 -28.99 12.92
N VAL A 832 -13.23 -27.86 12.54
CA VAL A 832 -13.89 -26.99 13.53
C VAL A 832 -15.06 -27.72 14.19
N ALA A 833 -15.88 -28.45 13.42
CA ALA A 833 -16.96 -29.27 13.96
C ALA A 833 -16.46 -30.43 14.86
N GLU A 834 -15.27 -30.96 14.59
CA GLU A 834 -14.62 -31.96 15.44
C GLU A 834 -14.05 -31.34 16.73
N PHE A 835 -13.23 -30.30 16.62
CA PHE A 835 -12.45 -29.77 17.73
C PHE A 835 -13.28 -28.88 18.67
N LYS A 836 -14.04 -27.92 18.15
CA LYS A 836 -14.71 -26.88 18.96
C LYS A 836 -15.54 -27.43 20.13
N PRO A 837 -16.56 -28.29 19.92
CA PRO A 837 -17.42 -28.74 21.02
C PRO A 837 -16.65 -29.58 22.06
N ARG A 838 -15.61 -30.30 21.64
CA ARG A 838 -14.78 -31.13 22.54
C ARG A 838 -13.80 -30.28 23.33
N ILE A 839 -13.24 -29.22 22.73
CA ILE A 839 -12.41 -28.23 23.42
C ILE A 839 -13.25 -27.47 24.45
N GLU A 840 -14.46 -27.05 24.11
CA GLU A 840 -15.40 -26.39 25.04
C GLU A 840 -15.75 -27.31 26.22
N THR A 841 -16.06 -28.57 25.94
CA THR A 841 -16.33 -29.58 26.99
C THR A 841 -15.12 -29.78 27.91
N LEU A 842 -13.91 -29.86 27.34
CA LEU A 842 -12.68 -30.01 28.12
C LEU A 842 -12.40 -28.78 28.99
N ALA A 843 -12.55 -27.57 28.43
CA ALA A 843 -12.35 -26.32 29.14
C ALA A 843 -13.30 -26.17 30.33
N GLY A 844 -14.56 -26.59 30.17
CA GLY A 844 -15.56 -26.58 31.24
C GLY A 844 -15.34 -27.59 32.37
N ARG A 845 -14.49 -28.60 32.17
CA ARG A 845 -14.27 -29.72 33.11
C ARG A 845 -12.82 -29.86 33.58
N LEU A 846 -12.00 -28.81 33.43
CA LEU A 846 -10.58 -28.84 33.82
C LEU A 846 -10.36 -29.26 35.28
N ASN A 847 -11.24 -28.82 36.18
CA ASN A 847 -11.24 -29.19 37.61
C ASN A 847 -11.46 -30.68 37.88
N GLU A 848 -12.10 -31.40 36.97
CA GLU A 848 -12.40 -32.83 37.10
C GLU A 848 -11.33 -33.71 36.43
N VAL A 849 -10.62 -33.19 35.43
CA VAL A 849 -9.71 -33.97 34.58
C VAL A 849 -8.23 -33.74 34.87
N LEU A 850 -7.87 -32.59 35.46
CA LEU A 850 -6.48 -32.27 35.76
C LEU A 850 -6.02 -32.87 37.10
N PRO A 851 -4.83 -33.49 37.14
CA PRO A 851 -4.16 -33.88 38.39
C PRO A 851 -3.97 -32.70 39.35
N ALA A 852 -4.01 -32.97 40.66
CA ALA A 852 -3.90 -31.96 41.70
C ALA A 852 -2.72 -30.99 41.56
N PRO A 853 -1.50 -31.41 41.16
CA PRO A 853 -0.38 -30.47 40.96
C PRO A 853 -0.62 -29.47 39.81
N LEU A 854 -1.20 -29.92 38.69
CA LEU A 854 -1.52 -29.04 37.56
C LEU A 854 -2.66 -28.09 37.90
N MET A 855 -3.68 -28.57 38.62
CA MET A 855 -4.75 -27.72 39.14
C MET A 855 -4.23 -26.65 40.11
N ALA A 856 -3.29 -27.01 40.99
CA ALA A 856 -2.67 -26.04 41.91
C ALA A 856 -1.89 -24.96 41.15
N SER A 857 -1.12 -25.34 40.13
CA SER A 857 -0.39 -24.39 39.27
C SER A 857 -1.34 -23.47 38.50
N LEU A 858 -2.43 -24.02 37.95
CA LEU A 858 -3.44 -23.24 37.23
C LEU A 858 -4.13 -22.26 38.17
N ASN A 859 -4.58 -22.71 39.35
CA ASN A 859 -5.23 -21.86 40.34
C ASN A 859 -4.30 -20.74 40.83
N THR A 860 -3.00 -21.04 41.02
CA THR A 860 -2.00 -20.04 41.38
C THR A 860 -1.91 -18.97 40.29
N ARG A 861 -1.76 -19.39 39.03
CA ARG A 861 -1.70 -18.45 37.89
C ARG A 861 -2.98 -17.63 37.73
N ARG A 862 -4.15 -18.25 37.94
CA ARG A 862 -5.43 -17.53 37.94
C ARG A 862 -5.45 -16.46 39.02
N SER A 863 -5.11 -16.80 40.26
CA SER A 863 -5.09 -15.85 41.37
C SER A 863 -4.09 -14.72 41.17
N GLU A 864 -2.93 -14.98 40.55
CA GLU A 864 -1.99 -13.92 40.14
C GLU A 864 -2.62 -12.93 39.16
N LEU A 865 -3.32 -13.43 38.13
CA LEU A 865 -3.99 -12.58 37.13
C LEU A 865 -5.17 -11.81 37.73
N GLU A 866 -5.97 -12.46 38.59
CA GLU A 866 -7.07 -11.79 39.30
C GLU A 866 -6.55 -10.68 40.22
N ALA A 867 -5.43 -10.90 40.90
CA ALA A 867 -4.80 -9.91 41.77
C ALA A 867 -4.34 -8.65 41.02
N THR A 868 -4.16 -8.71 39.69
CA THR A 868 -3.85 -7.54 38.87
C THR A 868 -5.09 -6.83 38.32
N GLY A 869 -6.31 -7.27 38.70
CA GLY A 869 -7.57 -6.66 38.28
C GLY A 869 -8.19 -7.28 37.02
N ILE A 870 -7.67 -8.41 36.53
CA ILE A 870 -8.27 -9.13 35.40
C ILE A 870 -9.54 -9.84 35.87
N PRO A 871 -10.68 -9.72 35.14
CA PRO A 871 -11.91 -10.42 35.51
C PRO A 871 -11.71 -11.94 35.63
N ALA A 872 -12.29 -12.57 36.66
CA ALA A 872 -12.08 -13.97 36.99
C ALA A 872 -12.29 -14.94 35.81
N ALA A 873 -13.33 -14.72 35.00
CA ALA A 873 -13.60 -15.54 33.82
C ALA A 873 -12.46 -15.48 32.79
N LEU A 874 -11.94 -14.28 32.53
CA LEU A 874 -10.82 -14.08 31.61
C LEU A 874 -9.51 -14.60 32.21
N ALA A 875 -9.26 -14.38 33.49
CA ALA A 875 -8.10 -14.89 34.21
C ALA A 875 -8.04 -16.43 34.16
N GLN A 876 -9.18 -17.11 34.38
CA GLN A 876 -9.30 -18.56 34.23
C GLN A 876 -8.99 -19.01 32.80
N ARG A 877 -9.57 -18.33 31.79
CA ARG A 877 -9.34 -18.65 30.37
C ARG A 877 -7.86 -18.51 30.00
N VAL A 878 -7.23 -17.40 30.34
CA VAL A 878 -5.79 -17.15 30.08
C VAL A 878 -4.89 -18.12 30.84
N ALA A 879 -5.14 -18.37 32.14
CA ALA A 879 -4.35 -19.29 32.95
C ALA A 879 -4.40 -20.73 32.41
N SER A 880 -5.51 -21.12 31.77
CA SER A 880 -5.69 -22.45 31.20
C SER A 880 -5.06 -22.66 29.81
N LEU A 881 -4.65 -21.60 29.09
CA LEU A 881 -4.13 -21.73 27.71
C LEU A 881 -2.98 -22.73 27.60
N GLY A 882 -2.07 -22.74 28.57
CA GLY A 882 -0.91 -23.64 28.59
C GLY A 882 -1.27 -25.12 28.62
N VAL A 883 -2.31 -25.50 29.40
CA VAL A 883 -2.80 -26.88 29.47
C VAL A 883 -3.74 -27.20 28.31
N MET A 884 -4.49 -26.22 27.83
CA MET A 884 -5.42 -26.36 26.71
C MET A 884 -4.71 -26.64 25.38
N ALA A 885 -3.40 -26.40 25.26
CA ALA A 885 -2.61 -26.87 24.14
C ALA A 885 -2.63 -28.42 23.97
N ALA A 886 -2.89 -29.18 25.04
CA ALA A 886 -3.05 -30.64 24.97
C ALA A 886 -4.42 -31.08 24.40
N ALA A 887 -5.37 -30.15 24.27
CA ALA A 887 -6.73 -30.47 23.84
C ALA A 887 -6.76 -31.15 22.46
N LEU A 888 -5.85 -30.77 21.55
CA LEU A 888 -5.77 -31.37 20.23
C LEU A 888 -5.38 -32.87 20.28
N ASP A 889 -4.43 -33.23 21.15
CA ASP A 889 -4.05 -34.64 21.38
C ASP A 889 -5.23 -35.41 21.96
N ILE A 890 -5.89 -34.84 22.96
CA ILE A 890 -7.04 -35.46 23.65
C ILE A 890 -8.17 -35.69 22.65
N VAL A 891 -8.54 -34.67 21.87
CA VAL A 891 -9.59 -34.77 20.85
C VAL A 891 -9.25 -35.85 19.83
N ARG A 892 -8.01 -35.88 19.33
CA ARG A 892 -7.58 -36.93 18.39
C ARG A 892 -7.72 -38.34 18.98
N LEU A 893 -7.40 -38.52 20.26
CA LEU A 893 -7.56 -39.80 20.95
C LEU A 893 -9.03 -40.20 21.16
N THR A 894 -9.98 -39.24 21.20
CA THR A 894 -11.42 -39.58 21.27
C THR A 894 -11.94 -40.33 20.04
N ARG A 895 -11.19 -40.34 18.93
CA ARG A 895 -11.50 -41.16 17.74
C ARG A 895 -11.51 -42.67 18.02
N ALA A 896 -10.95 -43.10 19.16
CA ALA A 896 -11.09 -44.46 19.69
C ALA A 896 -12.48 -44.75 20.30
N GLY A 897 -13.45 -43.85 20.17
CA GLY A 897 -14.83 -44.05 20.63
C GLY A 897 -15.08 -43.73 22.11
N ARG A 898 -14.18 -42.98 22.76
CA ARG A 898 -14.26 -42.62 24.18
C ARG A 898 -14.62 -41.15 24.39
N PRO A 899 -15.38 -40.79 25.45
CA PRO A 899 -15.68 -39.40 25.79
C PRO A 899 -14.42 -38.58 26.09
N VAL A 900 -14.47 -37.29 25.78
CA VAL A 900 -13.33 -36.37 25.90
C VAL A 900 -12.79 -36.25 27.33
N ASP A 901 -13.66 -36.30 28.34
CA ASP A 901 -13.30 -36.18 29.75
C ASP A 901 -12.63 -37.46 30.30
N GLU A 902 -13.00 -38.63 29.79
CA GLU A 902 -12.34 -39.90 30.12
C GLU A 902 -10.92 -39.91 29.54
N VAL A 903 -10.79 -39.57 28.25
CA VAL A 903 -9.50 -39.48 27.57
C VAL A 903 -8.60 -38.43 28.22
N ALA A 904 -9.13 -37.27 28.60
CA ALA A 904 -8.37 -36.22 29.27
C ALA A 904 -7.83 -36.68 30.63
N ARG A 905 -8.65 -37.36 31.46
CA ARG A 905 -8.22 -37.92 32.75
C ARG A 905 -7.06 -38.88 32.58
N VAL A 906 -7.13 -39.77 31.58
CA VAL A 906 -6.04 -40.69 31.27
C VAL A 906 -4.80 -39.94 30.76
N TYR A 907 -4.95 -39.03 29.80
CA TYR A 907 -3.85 -38.27 29.21
C TYR A 907 -3.06 -37.49 30.27
N PHE A 908 -3.74 -36.68 31.08
CA PHE A 908 -3.08 -35.91 32.14
C PHE A 908 -2.61 -36.80 33.29
N GLY A 909 -3.34 -37.87 33.62
CA GLY A 909 -2.94 -38.84 34.64
C GLY A 909 -1.63 -39.56 34.27
N LEU A 910 -1.46 -39.96 33.01
CA LEU A 910 -0.21 -40.54 32.51
C LEU A 910 0.92 -39.51 32.52
N GLY A 911 0.64 -38.26 32.12
CA GLY A 911 1.60 -37.15 32.20
C GLY A 911 2.14 -36.94 33.62
N ALA A 912 1.24 -36.93 34.61
CA ALA A 912 1.61 -36.82 36.02
C ALA A 912 2.36 -38.06 36.54
N ARG A 913 1.89 -39.27 36.20
CA ARG A 913 2.49 -40.54 36.65
C ARG A 913 3.92 -40.71 36.15
N PHE A 914 4.19 -40.36 34.88
CA PHE A 914 5.51 -40.48 34.26
C PHE A 914 6.35 -39.21 34.39
N GLY A 915 5.85 -38.17 35.06
CA GLY A 915 6.58 -36.91 35.24
C GLY A 915 6.84 -36.14 33.94
N LEU A 916 6.04 -36.38 32.90
CA LEU A 916 6.22 -35.74 31.59
C LEU A 916 6.02 -34.23 31.67
N ASP A 917 5.15 -33.76 32.57
CA ASP A 917 4.94 -32.32 32.78
C ASP A 917 6.16 -31.65 33.46
N ARG A 918 6.91 -32.38 34.29
CA ARG A 918 8.17 -31.90 34.84
C ARG A 918 9.26 -31.83 33.77
N LEU A 919 9.33 -32.82 32.88
CA LEU A 919 10.26 -32.81 31.74
C LEU A 919 9.96 -31.67 30.77
N ARG A 920 8.67 -31.43 30.49
CA ARG A 920 8.18 -30.28 29.75
C ARG A 920 8.62 -28.98 30.42
N ALA A 921 8.29 -28.76 31.70
CA ALA A 921 8.68 -27.56 32.42
C ALA A 921 10.22 -27.34 32.42
N ALA A 922 10.99 -28.41 32.62
CA ALA A 922 12.45 -28.37 32.54
C ALA A 922 12.93 -27.96 31.14
N GLY A 923 12.38 -28.56 30.07
CA GLY A 923 12.69 -28.19 28.68
C GLY A 923 12.32 -26.74 28.34
N ALA A 924 11.24 -26.22 28.92
CA ALA A 924 10.87 -24.80 28.77
C ALA A 924 11.89 -23.87 29.44
N SER A 925 12.45 -24.30 30.58
CA SER A 925 13.39 -23.51 31.40
C SER A 925 14.84 -23.50 30.90
N ILE A 926 15.20 -24.36 29.94
CA ILE A 926 16.52 -24.32 29.28
C ILE A 926 16.70 -22.91 28.69
N ALA A 927 17.90 -22.32 28.73
CA ALA A 927 18.23 -21.12 27.96
C ALA A 927 18.70 -21.54 26.56
N ALA A 928 18.24 -20.88 25.50
CA ALA A 928 18.61 -21.21 24.12
C ALA A 928 18.98 -19.91 23.43
N ASP A 929 20.28 -19.70 23.35
CA ASP A 929 20.89 -18.48 22.83
C ASP A 929 21.19 -18.61 21.33
N THR A 930 20.98 -19.80 20.75
CA THR A 930 21.18 -20.05 19.32
C THR A 930 19.93 -20.60 18.64
N PRO A 931 19.75 -20.33 17.32
CA PRO A 931 18.66 -20.92 16.53
C PRO A 931 18.63 -22.45 16.59
N TRP A 932 19.79 -23.12 16.66
CA TRP A 932 19.87 -24.58 16.79
C TRP A 932 19.42 -25.08 18.16
N GLN A 933 19.74 -24.37 19.23
CA GLN A 933 19.22 -24.69 20.57
C GLN A 933 17.71 -24.43 20.68
N LYS A 934 17.20 -23.34 20.05
CA LYS A 934 15.77 -23.03 19.98
C LYS A 934 15.03 -24.11 19.16
N ALA A 935 15.55 -24.46 17.99
CA ALA A 935 15.05 -25.53 17.12
C ALA A 935 15.11 -26.91 17.80
N GLY A 936 16.14 -27.20 18.59
CA GLY A 936 16.27 -28.45 19.35
C GLY A 936 15.21 -28.65 20.44
N ARG A 937 14.53 -27.57 20.90
CA ARG A 937 13.42 -27.68 21.86
C ARG A 937 12.16 -28.27 21.20
N SER A 938 11.76 -27.80 20.02
CA SER A 938 10.49 -28.18 19.36
C SER A 938 10.34 -29.71 19.14
N PRO A 939 11.36 -30.45 18.66
CA PRO A 939 11.36 -31.90 18.58
C PRO A 939 11.13 -32.55 19.95
N GLN A 940 11.78 -32.10 21.02
CA GLN A 940 11.63 -32.69 22.36
C GLN A 940 10.19 -32.58 22.88
N TRP A 941 9.51 -31.45 22.63
CA TRP A 941 8.09 -31.28 22.95
C TRP A 941 7.20 -32.22 22.14
N SER A 942 7.46 -32.33 20.84
CA SER A 942 6.73 -33.23 19.95
C SER A 942 6.96 -34.69 20.32
N THR A 943 8.18 -35.06 20.73
CA THR A 943 8.54 -36.39 21.21
C THR A 943 7.82 -36.68 22.51
N ILE A 944 7.87 -35.80 23.52
CA ILE A 944 7.15 -36.01 24.79
C ILE A 944 5.63 -36.16 24.57
N SER A 945 5.02 -35.32 23.73
CA SER A 945 3.60 -35.47 23.36
C SER A 945 3.34 -36.76 22.58
N SER A 946 4.22 -37.14 21.65
CA SER A 946 4.10 -38.41 20.92
C SER A 946 4.25 -39.63 21.83
N THR A 947 5.16 -39.59 22.82
CA THR A 947 5.35 -40.63 23.81
C THR A 947 4.15 -40.72 24.75
N THR A 948 3.58 -39.58 25.15
CA THR A 948 2.33 -39.55 25.94
C THR A 948 1.19 -40.20 25.17
N ARG A 949 1.04 -39.87 23.88
CA ARG A 949 0.03 -40.48 22.98
C ARG A 949 0.26 -41.97 22.78
N ALA A 950 1.48 -42.39 22.49
CA ALA A 950 1.83 -43.79 22.25
C ALA A 950 1.72 -44.66 23.52
N SER A 951 1.93 -44.06 24.69
CA SER A 951 1.77 -44.71 26.01
C SER A 951 0.34 -44.64 26.53
N SER A 952 -0.53 -43.86 25.90
CA SER A 952 -1.96 -43.91 26.13
C SER A 952 -2.47 -45.15 25.41
N PRO A 953 -2.97 -46.17 26.12
CA PRO A 953 -3.29 -47.45 25.49
C PRO A 953 -4.28 -47.24 24.34
N PRO A 954 -4.06 -47.82 23.15
CA PRO A 954 -5.19 -48.13 22.29
C PRO A 954 -6.03 -49.12 23.09
N ALA A 955 -7.28 -48.76 23.36
CA ALA A 955 -8.21 -49.70 23.99
C ALA A 955 -8.41 -50.92 23.09
#